data_AF-A0A6I1JX58-F1
#
_entry.id   AF-A0A6I1JX58-F1
#
_cell.length_a   1.000
_cell.length_b   1.000
_cell.length_c   1.000
_cell.angle_alpha   90.00
_cell.angle_beta   90.00
_cell.angle_gamma   90.00
#
_symmetry.space_group_name_H-M   'P 1'
#
loop_
_entity.id
_entity.type
_entity.pdbx_description
1 polymer ?
#
loop_
_entity_poly.entity_id
_entity_poly.type
_entity_poly.pdbx_seq_one_letter_code
_entity_poly.pdbx_strand_id
1 'polypeptide(L)'
;MKLASLKHGRDGRLVVVSRDLTRATDAFPVVSTLQGALDDWARLQPRLLDLAEQLELGSVPSFRFHEHDCASPLPRAYQWADGSAYVNHVALVRQARGAEMMPSFWTDPLMYQGGSDTFLGPRDPIVLPDEAYGIDFEGEVAVITDDVPMGVTPEEARDLIRLVMIVNDVSLRNLIAPELAKGFGFFQSKPSTAFSPVAVTTDELGNAWADGKLHLPLRAYLNGEPFGRPDAGVDMTFDFGTLIAHAAKTRALTAGTIVGSGTVSNRDVDGGPVCLHRRDAHRRDHRARCSRDTLHALRRHGPDRDEGRGGPFNLRRHRPDRAQAPRLSRPLPADTQSSAMTPSFASTADLGPKTISFDRLGEGLYAYTAEGDPNSGIIVGDDCCMVIDAQATPAMAGDVIARVRQVTDKPIRYVLLSHYHAVRVLGASAYEGATILASNATRGLIVERGEQDKASEIGRFPRLFPGAESIPPGLTWPHVTFEKELTLWLGRREVTLIHPGRGHTAGDTVAWVPDAGVAFTGDLVEYHSACYCGDAHFKDWPKTLDAIQAMAPKAVVPGRGAALTTPGMVADGIRLTRDFLSTLYGSVSDSVGKGLSLKQAFDACRQAMDPKFASFAIYEHCLPFNVSRAYDEASGIEWPVIWTDVRDREMWAKLQG
;
A
#
# COMPACT_ATOMS: atom_id res chain seq x y z
N MET A 1 -20.43 1.24 22.45
CA MET A 1 -19.05 0.68 22.53
C MET A 1 -18.00 1.65 21.99
N LYS A 2 -16.70 1.35 22.20
CA LYS A 2 -15.55 2.20 21.80
C LYS A 2 -14.52 1.42 20.99
N LEU A 3 -14.09 1.96 19.85
CA LEU A 3 -13.14 1.36 18.91
C LEU A 3 -11.95 2.29 18.64
N ALA A 4 -10.75 1.74 18.49
CA ALA A 4 -9.53 2.47 18.14
C ALA A 4 -8.66 1.70 17.16
N SER A 5 -7.78 2.41 16.46
CA SER A 5 -6.76 1.81 15.57
C SER A 5 -5.36 2.12 16.10
N LEU A 6 -4.64 1.10 16.55
CA LEU A 6 -3.23 1.23 16.91
C LEU A 6 -2.36 1.35 15.65
N LYS A 7 -1.27 2.11 15.72
CA LYS A 7 -0.30 2.32 14.63
C LYS A 7 0.32 1.00 14.19
N HIS A 8 -0.17 0.45 13.08
CA HIS A 8 0.28 -0.83 12.52
C HIS A 8 -0.12 -0.90 11.03
N GLY A 9 0.81 -1.23 10.14
CA GLY A 9 0.55 -1.25 8.70
C GLY A 9 0.08 0.11 8.15
N ARG A 10 -0.86 0.11 7.19
CA ARG A 10 -1.49 1.32 6.63
C ARG A 10 -2.85 1.63 7.24
N ASP A 11 -3.58 0.59 7.65
CA ASP A 11 -4.99 0.66 8.06
C ASP A 11 -5.17 0.56 9.59
N GLY A 12 -4.05 0.49 10.31
CA GLY A 12 -4.01 0.27 11.75
C GLY A 12 -4.20 -1.20 12.13
N ARG A 13 -4.27 -1.43 13.44
CA ARG A 13 -4.78 -2.67 14.05
C ARG A 13 -5.96 -2.28 14.94
N LEU A 14 -7.14 -2.82 14.63
CA LEU A 14 -8.36 -2.54 15.37
C LEU A 14 -8.27 -3.11 16.80
N VAL A 15 -8.67 -2.30 17.77
CA VAL A 15 -8.78 -2.69 19.18
C VAL A 15 -10.11 -2.18 19.75
N VAL A 16 -10.72 -2.97 20.62
CA VAL A 16 -11.88 -2.53 21.41
C VAL A 16 -11.34 -1.91 22.70
N VAL A 17 -11.86 -0.74 23.09
CA VAL A 17 -11.35 0.08 24.20
C VAL A 17 -12.35 0.12 25.34
N SER A 18 -11.88 0.10 26.59
CA SER A 18 -12.74 0.16 27.77
C SER A 18 -13.38 1.54 27.95
N ARG A 19 -14.50 1.60 28.68
CA ARG A 19 -15.27 2.84 28.85
C ARG A 19 -14.48 3.97 29.52
N ASP A 20 -13.57 3.61 30.42
CA ASP A 20 -12.66 4.53 31.13
C ASP A 20 -11.41 4.92 30.32
N LEU A 21 -11.23 4.37 29.12
CA LEU A 21 -10.06 4.54 28.25
C LEU A 21 -8.72 4.06 28.84
N THR A 22 -8.72 3.19 29.87
CA THR A 22 -7.47 2.69 30.47
C THR A 22 -6.98 1.36 29.90
N ARG A 23 -7.88 0.56 29.30
CA ARG A 23 -7.61 -0.78 28.77
C ARG A 23 -8.10 -0.94 27.33
N ALA A 24 -7.51 -1.86 26.61
CA ALA A 24 -8.00 -2.34 25.33
C ALA A 24 -7.81 -3.85 25.18
N THR A 25 -8.55 -4.46 24.27
CA THR A 25 -8.34 -5.84 23.79
C THR A 25 -8.24 -5.86 22.27
N ASP A 26 -7.53 -6.84 21.73
CA ASP A 26 -7.26 -6.94 20.29
C ASP A 26 -8.50 -7.45 19.55
N ALA A 27 -8.93 -6.73 18.51
CA ALA A 27 -10.12 -7.11 17.75
C ALA A 27 -9.87 -8.16 16.68
N PHE A 28 -8.61 -8.54 16.40
CA PHE A 28 -8.21 -9.48 15.34
C PHE A 28 -9.02 -10.81 15.30
N PRO A 29 -9.44 -11.45 16.41
CA PRO A 29 -10.33 -12.62 16.38
C PRO A 29 -11.73 -12.35 15.78
N VAL A 30 -12.13 -11.08 15.73
CA VAL A 30 -13.35 -10.60 15.07
C VAL A 30 -13.04 -10.09 13.67
N VAL A 31 -12.15 -9.08 13.56
CA VAL A 31 -11.71 -8.42 12.33
C VAL A 31 -10.46 -7.55 12.60
N SER A 32 -9.58 -7.38 11.62
CA SER A 32 -8.24 -6.81 11.80
C SER A 32 -8.15 -5.27 11.77
N THR A 33 -9.04 -4.58 11.04
CA THR A 33 -9.00 -3.12 10.82
C THR A 33 -10.38 -2.50 10.99
N LEU A 34 -10.45 -1.18 11.24
CA LEU A 34 -11.75 -0.51 11.38
C LEU A 34 -12.52 -0.46 10.05
N GLN A 35 -11.84 -0.27 8.92
CA GLN A 35 -12.48 -0.32 7.60
C GLN A 35 -13.09 -1.70 7.34
N GLY A 36 -12.35 -2.78 7.58
CA GLY A 36 -12.88 -4.15 7.43
C GLY A 36 -14.01 -4.50 8.40
N ALA A 37 -14.15 -3.76 9.51
CA ALA A 37 -15.33 -3.85 10.39
C ALA A 37 -16.55 -3.13 9.80
N LEU A 38 -16.34 -2.02 9.10
CA LEU A 38 -17.39 -1.21 8.46
C LEU A 38 -17.89 -1.84 7.15
N ASP A 39 -16.99 -2.43 6.36
CA ASP A 39 -17.28 -3.16 5.10
C ASP A 39 -18.29 -4.33 5.28
N ASP A 40 -18.50 -4.80 6.51
CA ASP A 40 -19.42 -5.88 6.87
C ASP A 40 -20.02 -5.65 8.28
N TRP A 41 -20.41 -4.40 8.55
CA TRP A 41 -20.79 -3.94 9.89
C TRP A 41 -21.95 -4.74 10.50
N ALA A 42 -22.97 -5.08 9.70
CA ALA A 42 -24.13 -5.84 10.16
C ALA A 42 -23.76 -7.22 10.75
N ARG A 43 -22.69 -7.86 10.26
CA ARG A 43 -22.20 -9.16 10.79
C ARG A 43 -21.15 -9.00 11.89
N LEU A 44 -20.37 -7.92 11.85
CA LEU A 44 -19.20 -7.75 12.73
C LEU A 44 -19.50 -6.91 13.99
N GLN A 45 -20.41 -5.94 13.93
CA GLN A 45 -20.81 -5.13 15.10
C GLN A 45 -21.25 -5.98 16.31
N PRO A 46 -22.10 -7.02 16.18
CA PRO A 46 -22.53 -7.81 17.34
C PRO A 46 -21.36 -8.54 18.02
N ARG A 47 -20.34 -8.93 17.25
CA ARG A 47 -19.12 -9.60 17.74
C ARG A 47 -18.15 -8.61 18.40
N LEU A 48 -18.09 -7.36 17.91
CA LEU A 48 -17.33 -6.28 18.55
C LEU A 48 -18.00 -5.78 19.84
N LEU A 49 -19.34 -5.80 19.91
CA LEU A 49 -20.11 -5.52 21.12
C LEU A 49 -19.88 -6.58 22.21
N ASP A 50 -19.98 -7.86 21.86
CA ASP A 50 -19.64 -8.99 22.74
C ASP A 50 -18.21 -8.86 23.29
N LEU A 51 -17.23 -8.56 22.42
CA LEU A 51 -15.84 -8.32 22.83
C LEU A 51 -15.68 -7.08 23.75
N ALA A 52 -16.53 -6.06 23.61
CA ALA A 52 -16.55 -4.88 24.48
C ALA A 52 -17.13 -5.21 25.87
N GLU A 53 -18.24 -5.97 25.93
CA GLU A 53 -18.81 -6.44 27.20
C GLU A 53 -17.83 -7.35 27.95
N GLN A 54 -17.17 -8.27 27.23
CA GLN A 54 -16.12 -9.12 27.79
C GLN A 54 -14.90 -8.32 28.31
N LEU A 55 -14.53 -7.21 27.66
CA LEU A 55 -13.45 -6.32 28.12
C LEU A 55 -13.84 -5.60 29.43
N GLU A 56 -15.06 -5.08 29.51
CA GLU A 56 -15.59 -4.43 30.71
C GLU A 56 -15.68 -5.42 31.88
N LEU A 57 -16.18 -6.64 31.62
CA LEU A 57 -16.23 -7.76 32.60
C LEU A 57 -14.85 -8.33 32.96
N GLY A 58 -13.80 -8.03 32.17
CA GLY A 58 -12.45 -8.56 32.38
C GLY A 58 -12.28 -10.03 32.01
N SER A 59 -13.18 -10.60 31.21
CA SER A 59 -13.16 -12.01 30.79
C SER A 59 -12.29 -12.29 29.56
N VAL A 60 -11.78 -11.26 28.88
CA VAL A 60 -10.77 -11.36 27.81
C VAL A 60 -9.42 -10.80 28.22
N PRO A 61 -8.31 -11.29 27.64
CA PRO A 61 -7.00 -10.66 27.76
C PRO A 61 -7.07 -9.19 27.36
N SER A 62 -6.56 -8.31 28.22
CA SER A 62 -6.52 -6.87 27.97
C SER A 62 -5.17 -6.30 28.33
N PHE A 63 -4.77 -5.26 27.60
CA PHE A 63 -3.55 -4.50 27.79
C PHE A 63 -3.88 -3.03 28.05
N ARG A 64 -2.91 -2.24 28.51
CA ARG A 64 -3.12 -0.82 28.80
C ARG A 64 -3.31 -0.03 27.50
N PHE A 65 -4.37 0.76 27.43
CA PHE A 65 -4.60 1.65 26.29
C PHE A 65 -3.70 2.89 26.38
N HIS A 66 -3.12 3.27 25.24
CA HIS A 66 -2.18 4.38 25.13
C HIS A 66 -2.50 5.21 23.88
N GLU A 67 -3.05 6.39 24.08
CA GLU A 67 -3.48 7.28 22.98
C GLU A 67 -2.33 7.69 22.03
N HIS A 68 -1.07 7.66 22.48
CA HIS A 68 0.09 7.97 21.64
C HIS A 68 0.45 6.84 20.65
N ASP A 69 0.09 5.60 20.97
CA ASP A 69 0.25 4.43 20.09
C ASP A 69 -0.90 4.33 19.07
N CYS A 70 -1.93 5.17 19.20
CA CYS A 70 -3.06 5.23 18.28
C CYS A 70 -2.72 6.04 17.03
N ALA A 71 -3.27 5.61 15.89
CA ALA A 71 -3.48 6.44 14.72
C ALA A 71 -4.87 7.09 14.80
N SER A 72 -5.30 7.82 13.76
CA SER A 72 -6.73 8.11 13.58
C SER A 72 -7.53 6.80 13.46
N PRO A 73 -8.82 6.73 13.85
CA PRO A 73 -9.57 5.47 13.92
C PRO A 73 -9.67 4.76 12.57
N LEU A 74 -9.85 5.53 11.50
CA LEU A 74 -9.42 5.18 10.15
C LEU A 74 -8.11 5.97 9.90
N PRO A 75 -6.92 5.34 9.77
CA PRO A 75 -5.68 6.07 9.48
C PRO A 75 -5.62 6.58 8.04
N ARG A 76 -6.36 5.90 7.16
CA ARG A 76 -6.78 6.33 5.83
C ARG A 76 -8.23 5.89 5.63
N ALA A 77 -9.00 6.62 4.84
CA ALA A 77 -10.39 6.34 4.51
C ALA A 77 -10.66 6.59 3.02
N TYR A 78 -11.70 5.97 2.46
CA TYR A 78 -12.09 6.18 1.07
C TYR A 78 -12.62 7.58 0.78
N GLN A 79 -13.12 8.30 1.79
CA GLN A 79 -13.70 9.64 1.62
C GLN A 79 -13.68 10.45 2.94
N TRP A 80 -13.15 11.68 2.87
CA TRP A 80 -13.35 12.76 3.84
C TRP A 80 -14.16 13.86 3.17
N ALA A 81 -15.33 14.16 3.71
CA ALA A 81 -16.22 15.20 3.21
C ALA A 81 -16.64 16.10 4.38
N ASP A 82 -15.99 17.26 4.49
CA ASP A 82 -16.21 18.18 5.62
C ASP A 82 -17.22 19.27 5.27
N GLY A 83 -18.11 19.55 6.21
CA GLY A 83 -19.24 20.46 6.07
C GLY A 83 -18.96 21.88 6.54
N SER A 84 -20.03 22.64 6.78
CA SER A 84 -19.99 23.86 7.61
C SER A 84 -21.32 24.05 8.32
N ALA A 85 -21.68 23.10 9.19
CA ALA A 85 -22.94 23.08 9.92
C ALA A 85 -23.15 24.33 10.78
N TYR A 86 -22.09 24.86 11.38
CA TYR A 86 -22.12 26.08 12.18
C TYR A 86 -21.99 27.30 11.25
N VAL A 87 -23.07 27.62 10.52
CA VAL A 87 -23.12 28.76 9.55
C VAL A 87 -22.70 30.09 10.19
N ASN A 88 -22.83 30.20 11.52
CA ASN A 88 -22.24 31.27 12.33
C ASN A 88 -20.74 31.48 12.02
N HIS A 89 -19.91 30.42 12.00
CA HIS A 89 -18.49 30.51 11.68
C HIS A 89 -18.25 31.04 10.26
N VAL A 90 -19.00 30.55 9.27
CA VAL A 90 -18.90 30.96 7.86
C VAL A 90 -19.16 32.47 7.70
N ALA A 91 -20.12 33.01 8.45
CA ALA A 91 -20.40 34.44 8.48
C ALA A 91 -19.18 35.26 8.94
N LEU A 92 -18.46 34.81 9.97
CA LEU A 92 -17.24 35.46 10.46
C LEU A 92 -16.12 35.45 9.42
N VAL A 93 -15.87 34.29 8.81
CA VAL A 93 -14.82 34.12 7.79
C VAL A 93 -15.10 35.00 6.57
N ARG A 94 -16.38 35.21 6.22
CA ARG A 94 -16.78 36.16 5.16
C ARG A 94 -16.68 37.62 5.60
N GLN A 95 -17.14 37.97 6.79
CA GLN A 95 -17.04 39.33 7.33
C GLN A 95 -15.57 39.79 7.44
N ALA A 96 -14.67 38.91 7.90
CA ALA A 96 -13.24 39.15 7.97
C ALA A 96 -12.56 39.32 6.59
N ARG A 97 -13.23 38.90 5.51
CA ARG A 97 -12.80 39.05 4.10
C ARG A 97 -13.55 40.17 3.37
N GLY A 98 -14.45 40.91 4.06
CA GLY A 98 -15.28 41.95 3.44
C GLY A 98 -16.34 41.43 2.47
N ALA A 99 -16.73 40.16 2.56
CA ALA A 99 -17.73 39.53 1.70
C ALA A 99 -19.08 39.43 2.42
N GLU A 100 -20.18 39.70 1.70
CA GLU A 100 -21.53 39.45 2.20
C GLU A 100 -21.86 37.95 2.25
N MET A 101 -22.80 37.59 3.12
CA MET A 101 -23.27 36.22 3.28
C MET A 101 -24.65 36.08 2.61
N MET A 102 -24.73 35.22 1.59
CA MET A 102 -25.95 35.00 0.83
C MET A 102 -26.99 34.22 1.66
N PRO A 103 -28.30 34.55 1.60
CA PRO A 103 -29.33 33.89 2.41
C PRO A 103 -29.39 32.37 2.27
N SER A 104 -29.02 31.82 1.11
CA SER A 104 -28.99 30.37 0.86
C SER A 104 -28.06 29.59 1.80
N PHE A 105 -27.08 30.25 2.42
CA PHE A 105 -26.12 29.60 3.33
C PHE A 105 -26.77 29.10 4.63
N TRP A 106 -28.02 29.49 4.93
CA TRP A 106 -28.83 28.95 6.03
C TRP A 106 -29.71 27.76 5.63
N THR A 107 -29.77 27.41 4.34
CA THR A 107 -30.70 26.40 3.79
C THR A 107 -30.04 25.35 2.89
N ASP A 108 -28.88 25.66 2.32
CA ASP A 108 -28.08 24.76 1.49
C ASP A 108 -26.70 24.59 2.17
N PRO A 109 -26.36 23.39 2.66
CA PRO A 109 -25.08 23.14 3.32
C PRO A 109 -23.88 23.49 2.43
N LEU A 110 -22.79 23.93 3.07
CA LEU A 110 -21.48 23.88 2.45
C LEU A 110 -20.83 22.54 2.76
N MET A 111 -20.07 22.04 1.79
CA MET A 111 -19.21 20.88 1.95
C MET A 111 -18.02 20.97 1.00
N TYR A 112 -16.86 20.42 1.38
CA TYR A 112 -15.72 20.22 0.49
C TYR A 112 -15.13 18.82 0.62
N GLN A 113 -14.39 18.39 -0.41
CA GLN A 113 -13.66 17.13 -0.40
C GLN A 113 -12.29 17.35 0.25
N GLY A 114 -12.05 16.74 1.42
CA GLY A 114 -10.74 16.74 2.06
C GLY A 114 -9.86 15.56 1.59
N GLY A 115 -8.55 15.65 1.85
CA GLY A 115 -7.65 14.50 1.69
C GLY A 115 -7.91 13.45 2.77
N SER A 116 -7.89 12.16 2.40
CA SER A 116 -8.26 11.06 3.30
C SER A 116 -7.30 9.87 3.28
N ASP A 117 -6.20 9.97 2.53
CA ASP A 117 -5.21 8.90 2.33
C ASP A 117 -4.13 8.82 3.43
N THR A 118 -3.91 9.91 4.17
CA THR A 118 -2.78 10.08 5.10
C THR A 118 -3.14 10.95 6.31
N PHE A 119 -4.05 10.49 7.17
CA PHE A 119 -4.38 11.20 8.41
C PHE A 119 -3.27 11.09 9.47
N LEU A 120 -3.13 12.14 10.29
CA LEU A 120 -2.22 12.11 11.44
C LEU A 120 -2.83 11.27 12.58
N GLY A 121 -1.98 10.71 13.46
CA GLY A 121 -2.46 10.18 14.73
C GLY A 121 -2.87 11.29 15.71
N PRO A 122 -3.78 11.00 16.67
CA PRO A 122 -4.30 11.97 17.64
C PRO A 122 -3.25 12.71 18.48
N ARG A 123 -2.06 12.12 18.62
CA ARG A 123 -0.95 12.65 19.42
C ARG A 123 0.32 12.89 18.59
N ASP A 124 0.22 12.82 17.26
CA ASP A 124 1.35 13.09 16.37
C ASP A 124 1.55 14.60 16.16
N PRO A 125 2.80 15.07 15.94
CA PRO A 125 3.06 16.47 15.67
C PRO A 125 2.52 16.89 14.30
N ILE A 126 1.93 18.08 14.24
CA ILE A 126 1.58 18.75 12.97
C ILE A 126 2.88 19.28 12.34
N VAL A 127 3.55 18.46 11.54
CA VAL A 127 4.82 18.81 10.87
C VAL A 127 4.53 19.39 9.50
N LEU A 128 4.95 20.64 9.28
CA LEU A 128 4.73 21.38 8.03
C LEU A 128 6.00 22.16 7.62
N PRO A 129 6.18 22.49 6.33
CA PRO A 129 7.44 23.10 5.85
C PRO A 129 7.71 24.53 6.32
N ASP A 130 6.67 25.30 6.63
CA ASP A 130 6.76 26.71 7.01
C ASP A 130 5.59 27.14 7.90
N GLU A 131 5.87 27.76 9.05
CA GLU A 131 4.86 28.33 9.94
C GLU A 131 4.16 29.57 9.31
N ALA A 132 4.83 30.26 8.38
CA ALA A 132 4.29 31.45 7.71
C ALA A 132 3.06 31.15 6.84
N TYR A 133 2.75 29.88 6.56
CA TYR A 133 1.47 29.46 5.95
C TYR A 133 0.26 29.69 6.87
N GLY A 134 0.48 30.04 8.14
CA GLY A 134 -0.58 30.37 9.10
C GLY A 134 -1.29 29.11 9.57
N ILE A 135 -0.53 28.21 10.19
CA ILE A 135 -1.01 26.94 10.74
C ILE A 135 -2.04 27.22 11.85
N ASP A 136 -3.23 26.65 11.71
CA ASP A 136 -4.35 26.79 12.65
C ASP A 136 -5.06 25.43 12.83
N PHE A 137 -5.82 25.28 13.90
CA PHE A 137 -6.51 24.05 14.27
C PHE A 137 -8.03 24.26 14.28
N GLU A 138 -8.77 23.35 13.65
CA GLU A 138 -10.23 23.43 13.56
C GLU A 138 -10.82 22.27 14.35
N GLY A 139 -11.27 22.55 15.58
CA GLY A 139 -11.89 21.56 16.45
C GLY A 139 -13.33 21.30 16.02
N GLU A 140 -13.65 20.05 15.69
CA GLU A 140 -14.95 19.65 15.15
C GLU A 140 -15.40 18.26 15.60
N VAL A 141 -16.61 17.87 15.19
CA VAL A 141 -17.15 16.50 15.34
C VAL A 141 -17.24 15.88 13.95
N ALA A 142 -16.97 14.58 13.83
CA ALA A 142 -17.14 13.83 12.60
C ALA A 142 -17.88 12.51 12.86
N VAL A 143 -18.62 12.05 11.85
CA VAL A 143 -19.29 10.75 11.84
C VAL A 143 -18.69 9.84 10.78
N ILE A 144 -18.70 8.54 11.05
CA ILE A 144 -18.40 7.49 10.07
C ILE A 144 -19.73 6.82 9.70
N THR A 145 -19.94 6.62 8.40
CA THR A 145 -21.17 6.07 7.82
C THR A 145 -21.01 4.63 7.35
N ASP A 146 -22.14 3.93 7.25
CA ASP A 146 -22.33 2.71 6.45
C ASP A 146 -22.37 3.06 4.94
N ASP A 147 -22.68 2.10 4.06
CA ASP A 147 -23.03 2.42 2.68
C ASP A 147 -24.29 3.31 2.62
N VAL A 148 -24.16 4.48 1.99
CA VAL A 148 -25.24 5.47 1.83
C VAL A 148 -25.71 5.53 0.38
N PRO A 149 -27.00 5.25 0.09
CA PRO A 149 -27.53 5.29 -1.26
C PRO A 149 -27.60 6.73 -1.79
N MET A 150 -27.39 6.88 -3.10
CA MET A 150 -27.52 8.18 -3.78
C MET A 150 -28.96 8.70 -3.66
N GLY A 151 -29.11 9.94 -3.19
CA GLY A 151 -30.42 10.60 -3.02
C GLY A 151 -31.17 10.24 -1.73
N VAL A 152 -30.50 9.67 -0.73
CA VAL A 152 -31.06 9.41 0.62
C VAL A 152 -31.69 10.66 1.25
N THR A 153 -32.74 10.50 2.06
CA THR A 153 -33.31 11.60 2.86
C THR A 153 -32.45 11.93 4.10
N PRO A 154 -32.52 13.15 4.66
CA PRO A 154 -31.84 13.50 5.92
C PRO A 154 -32.22 12.58 7.09
N GLU A 155 -33.45 12.07 7.11
CA GLU A 155 -33.96 11.15 8.12
C GLU A 155 -33.30 9.78 8.01
N GLU A 156 -33.39 9.12 6.84
CA GLU A 156 -32.76 7.81 6.57
C GLU A 156 -31.23 7.88 6.77
N ALA A 157 -30.61 9.02 6.42
CA ALA A 157 -29.18 9.22 6.57
C ALA A 157 -28.69 9.18 8.03
N ARG A 158 -29.54 9.48 9.01
CA ARG A 158 -29.18 9.38 10.45
C ARG A 158 -29.03 7.92 10.89
N ASP A 159 -29.86 7.03 10.36
CA ASP A 159 -29.82 5.59 10.66
C ASP A 159 -28.63 4.86 10.01
N LEU A 160 -27.91 5.53 9.10
CA LEU A 160 -26.68 5.06 8.46
C LEU A 160 -25.40 5.55 9.17
N ILE A 161 -25.52 6.32 10.25
CA ILE A 161 -24.38 6.69 11.10
C ILE A 161 -23.96 5.46 11.92
N ARG A 162 -22.65 5.21 12.01
CA ARG A 162 -22.07 4.04 12.69
C ARG A 162 -21.19 4.41 13.87
N LEU A 163 -20.35 5.41 13.68
CA LEU A 163 -19.41 5.88 14.70
C LEU A 163 -19.35 7.41 14.72
N VAL A 164 -18.98 7.96 15.87
CA VAL A 164 -18.77 9.39 16.13
C VAL A 164 -17.37 9.58 16.70
N MET A 165 -16.66 10.62 16.26
CA MET A 165 -15.33 10.98 16.72
C MET A 165 -15.12 12.49 16.73
N ILE A 166 -14.08 12.96 17.42
CA ILE A 166 -13.64 14.36 17.38
C ILE A 166 -12.55 14.50 16.32
N VAL A 167 -12.50 15.65 15.67
CA VAL A 167 -11.52 15.96 14.63
C VAL A 167 -10.82 17.30 14.90
N ASN A 168 -9.55 17.36 14.50
CA ASN A 168 -8.77 18.56 14.30
C ASN A 168 -8.46 18.65 12.81
N ASP A 169 -9.21 19.48 12.07
CA ASP A 169 -8.94 19.72 10.66
C ASP A 169 -7.90 20.84 10.51
N VAL A 170 -6.72 20.48 10.00
CA VAL A 170 -5.54 21.34 10.04
C VAL A 170 -5.60 22.33 8.87
N SER A 171 -5.44 23.61 9.18
CA SER A 171 -5.80 24.70 8.26
C SER A 171 -4.64 25.66 8.04
N LEU A 172 -4.30 25.97 6.78
CA LEU A 172 -3.20 26.90 6.43
C LEU A 172 -3.77 28.24 5.98
N ARG A 173 -4.10 29.08 6.95
CA ARG A 173 -4.98 30.25 6.78
C ARG A 173 -4.48 31.26 5.75
N ASN A 174 -3.16 31.41 5.60
CA ASN A 174 -2.58 32.35 4.62
C ASN A 174 -2.61 31.79 3.18
N LEU A 175 -2.79 30.48 3.01
CA LEU A 175 -2.93 29.82 1.70
C LEU A 175 -4.40 29.73 1.23
N ILE A 176 -5.37 29.69 2.15
CA ILE A 176 -6.81 29.54 1.83
C ILE A 176 -7.30 30.60 0.84
N ALA A 177 -6.98 31.88 1.05
CA ALA A 177 -7.48 32.96 0.21
C ALA A 177 -6.96 32.91 -1.25
N PRO A 178 -5.64 32.80 -1.51
CA PRO A 178 -5.14 32.65 -2.87
C PRO A 178 -5.45 31.27 -3.49
N GLU A 179 -5.78 30.25 -2.71
CA GLU A 179 -6.23 28.97 -3.24
C GLU A 179 -7.69 28.98 -3.68
N LEU A 180 -8.63 29.44 -2.84
CA LEU A 180 -10.04 29.54 -3.22
C LEU A 180 -10.25 30.49 -4.41
N ALA A 181 -9.39 31.49 -4.58
CA ALA A 181 -9.37 32.38 -5.75
C ALA A 181 -9.08 31.65 -7.08
N LYS A 182 -8.52 30.43 -7.06
CA LYS A 182 -8.34 29.55 -8.23
C LYS A 182 -9.65 28.90 -8.68
N GLY A 183 -10.68 28.85 -7.83
CA GLY A 183 -11.99 28.27 -8.10
C GLY A 183 -12.12 26.75 -7.91
N PHE A 184 -11.07 26.06 -7.45
CA PHE A 184 -11.01 24.59 -7.34
C PHE A 184 -11.18 24.05 -5.89
N GLY A 185 -11.75 24.84 -4.98
CA GLY A 185 -11.90 24.46 -3.57
C GLY A 185 -10.59 24.55 -2.79
N PHE A 186 -10.42 23.67 -1.79
CA PHE A 186 -9.22 23.55 -0.98
C PHE A 186 -8.37 22.35 -1.45
N PHE A 187 -7.04 22.46 -1.38
CA PHE A 187 -6.12 21.34 -1.58
C PHE A 187 -4.81 21.57 -0.82
N GLN A 188 -4.04 22.59 -1.18
CA GLN A 188 -2.77 22.91 -0.52
C GLN A 188 -2.98 23.54 0.86
N SER A 189 -4.13 24.19 1.07
CA SER A 189 -4.46 24.93 2.29
C SER A 189 -5.17 24.11 3.38
N LYS A 190 -5.45 22.83 3.12
CA LYS A 190 -6.05 21.84 4.02
C LYS A 190 -5.21 20.54 4.03
N PRO A 191 -4.04 20.54 4.71
CA PRO A 191 -3.18 19.36 4.89
C PRO A 191 -3.85 18.28 5.77
N SER A 192 -3.14 17.16 5.99
CA SER A 192 -3.57 16.01 6.78
C SER A 192 -4.28 16.36 8.11
N THR A 193 -5.59 16.12 8.11
CA THR A 193 -6.49 16.11 9.27
C THR A 193 -6.06 15.08 10.33
N ALA A 194 -6.44 15.30 11.59
CA ALA A 194 -6.21 14.36 12.70
C ALA A 194 -7.53 14.07 13.45
N PHE A 195 -7.82 12.80 13.75
CA PHE A 195 -9.01 12.40 14.53
C PHE A 195 -8.65 11.94 15.94
N SER A 196 -9.65 11.86 16.83
CA SER A 196 -9.48 11.37 18.20
C SER A 196 -9.01 9.92 18.26
N PRO A 197 -8.30 9.48 19.33
CA PRO A 197 -7.76 8.12 19.42
C PRO A 197 -8.80 7.00 19.38
N VAL A 198 -10.06 7.36 19.59
CA VAL A 198 -11.22 6.48 19.68
C VAL A 198 -12.34 7.06 18.82
N ALA A 199 -13.07 6.19 18.13
CA ALA A 199 -14.40 6.44 17.62
C ALA A 199 -15.42 5.61 18.43
N VAL A 200 -16.60 6.16 18.68
CA VAL A 200 -17.61 5.55 19.56
C VAL A 200 -18.92 5.33 18.81
N THR A 201 -19.63 4.26 19.10
CA THR A 201 -20.99 4.07 18.55
C THR A 201 -21.98 5.02 19.24
N THR A 202 -23.09 5.35 18.59
CA THR A 202 -24.03 6.38 19.07
C THR A 202 -24.69 6.02 20.42
N ASP A 203 -24.86 4.73 20.73
CA ASP A 203 -25.28 4.23 22.06
C ASP A 203 -24.33 4.62 23.19
N GLU A 204 -23.02 4.72 22.93
CA GLU A 204 -22.00 5.04 23.93
C GLU A 204 -22.09 6.49 24.42
N LEU A 205 -22.70 7.36 23.62
CA LEU A 205 -22.97 8.76 23.95
C LEU A 205 -24.26 8.91 24.76
N GLY A 206 -25.16 7.93 24.71
CA GLY A 206 -26.49 7.99 25.32
C GLY A 206 -27.23 9.28 24.97
N ASN A 207 -27.83 9.93 25.96
CA ASN A 207 -28.60 11.17 25.79
C ASN A 207 -27.78 12.37 25.27
N ALA A 208 -26.44 12.28 25.18
CA ALA A 208 -25.63 13.31 24.53
C ALA A 208 -25.74 13.26 22.99
N TRP A 209 -26.17 12.14 22.40
CA TRP A 209 -26.46 12.03 20.98
C TRP A 209 -27.97 12.13 20.74
N ALA A 210 -28.42 13.22 20.13
CA ALA A 210 -29.83 13.48 19.85
C ALA A 210 -30.00 14.31 18.56
N ASP A 211 -31.06 14.01 17.80
CA ASP A 211 -31.44 14.70 16.54
C ASP A 211 -30.32 14.78 15.48
N GLY A 212 -29.42 13.78 15.47
CA GLY A 212 -28.26 13.75 14.57
C GLY A 212 -27.13 14.70 14.97
N LYS A 213 -27.03 15.05 16.26
CA LYS A 213 -26.04 15.99 16.83
C LYS A 213 -25.47 15.49 18.16
N LEU A 214 -24.31 16.02 18.54
CA LEU A 214 -23.65 15.77 19.84
C LEU A 214 -23.83 17.00 20.76
N HIS A 215 -24.61 16.88 21.81
CA HIS A 215 -24.93 17.97 22.75
C HIS A 215 -23.95 18.00 23.93
N LEU A 216 -22.67 18.28 23.64
CA LEU A 216 -21.62 18.44 24.66
C LEU A 216 -20.59 19.54 24.29
N PRO A 217 -19.95 20.19 25.29
CA PRO A 217 -18.86 21.13 25.06
C PRO A 217 -17.60 20.49 24.48
N LEU A 218 -17.25 20.84 23.24
CA LEU A 218 -15.98 20.48 22.61
C LEU A 218 -14.84 21.30 23.22
N ARG A 219 -13.96 20.66 23.99
CA ARG A 219 -12.87 21.33 24.72
C ARG A 219 -11.61 21.43 23.88
N ALA A 220 -11.15 22.65 23.64
CA ALA A 220 -9.90 22.94 22.95
C ALA A 220 -8.92 23.71 23.84
N TYR A 221 -7.64 23.36 23.74
CA TYR A 221 -6.54 23.94 24.51
C TYR A 221 -5.41 24.35 23.57
N LEU A 222 -4.77 25.49 23.83
CA LEU A 222 -3.65 26.00 23.06
C LEU A 222 -2.47 26.27 23.99
N ASN A 223 -1.34 25.59 23.75
CA ASN A 223 -0.14 25.63 24.60
C ASN A 223 -0.43 25.32 26.08
N GLY A 224 -1.37 24.40 26.34
CA GLY A 224 -1.83 23.99 27.67
C GLY A 224 -3.00 24.82 28.23
N GLU A 225 -3.21 26.04 27.75
CA GLU A 225 -4.27 26.94 28.24
C GLU A 225 -5.64 26.62 27.64
N PRO A 226 -6.75 26.65 28.41
CA PRO A 226 -8.11 26.51 27.87
C PRO A 226 -8.41 27.64 26.87
N PHE A 227 -8.82 27.26 25.67
CA PHE A 227 -8.97 28.20 24.55
C PHE A 227 -10.38 28.18 23.95
N GLY A 228 -11.05 27.03 23.94
CA GLY A 228 -12.44 26.90 23.49
C GLY A 228 -13.21 25.85 24.28
N ARG A 229 -14.51 26.07 24.42
CA ARG A 229 -15.49 25.10 24.95
C ARG A 229 -16.92 25.26 24.37
N PRO A 230 -17.10 25.55 23.06
CA PRO A 230 -18.44 25.65 22.49
C PRO A 230 -19.15 24.28 22.52
N ASP A 231 -20.47 24.29 22.64
CA ASP A 231 -21.29 23.07 22.63
C ASP A 231 -21.65 22.67 21.20
N ALA A 232 -21.44 21.41 20.84
CA ALA A 232 -21.68 20.91 19.49
C ALA A 232 -23.17 20.71 19.14
N GLY A 233 -24.10 20.81 20.11
CA GLY A 233 -25.53 20.84 19.85
C GLY A 233 -26.05 22.23 19.46
N VAL A 234 -25.32 23.29 19.83
CA VAL A 234 -25.77 24.69 19.77
C VAL A 234 -25.27 25.39 18.50
N ASP A 235 -26.13 26.21 17.87
CA ASP A 235 -25.91 26.90 16.58
C ASP A 235 -25.53 26.00 15.37
N MET A 236 -25.47 24.67 15.54
CA MET A 236 -25.35 23.69 14.46
C MET A 236 -26.62 23.74 13.59
N THR A 237 -26.53 24.42 12.44
CA THR A 237 -27.67 24.72 11.55
C THR A 237 -28.14 23.46 10.80
N PHE A 238 -27.19 22.64 10.35
CA PHE A 238 -27.44 21.38 9.64
C PHE A 238 -26.97 20.21 10.52
N ASP A 239 -27.82 19.23 10.81
CA ASP A 239 -27.42 18.00 11.51
C ASP A 239 -26.66 17.03 10.57
N PHE A 240 -26.04 15.98 11.12
CA PHE A 240 -25.26 15.04 10.32
C PHE A 240 -26.08 14.30 9.25
N GLY A 241 -27.37 14.02 9.48
CA GLY A 241 -28.24 13.45 8.44
C GLY A 241 -28.43 14.40 7.26
N THR A 242 -28.63 15.69 7.55
CA THR A 242 -28.69 16.75 6.53
C THR A 242 -27.37 16.87 5.74
N LEU A 243 -26.21 16.77 6.41
CA LEU A 243 -24.89 16.79 5.75
C LEU A 243 -24.65 15.55 4.87
N ILE A 244 -24.99 14.35 5.37
CA ILE A 244 -24.87 13.09 4.63
C ILE A 244 -25.79 13.10 3.39
N ALA A 245 -27.05 13.54 3.52
CA ALA A 245 -27.98 13.67 2.41
C ALA A 245 -27.52 14.70 1.35
N HIS A 246 -26.89 15.81 1.78
CA HIS A 246 -26.25 16.75 0.85
C HIS A 246 -25.08 16.09 0.10
N ALA A 247 -24.20 15.36 0.79
CA ALA A 247 -23.08 14.64 0.19
C ALA A 247 -23.54 13.56 -0.81
N ALA A 248 -24.59 12.81 -0.46
CA ALA A 248 -25.15 11.72 -1.25
C ALA A 248 -26.11 12.18 -2.36
N LYS A 249 -26.35 13.48 -2.53
CA LYS A 249 -27.33 14.05 -3.48
C LYS A 249 -27.11 13.62 -4.94
N THR A 250 -25.86 13.37 -5.34
CA THR A 250 -25.47 12.98 -6.71
C THR A 250 -24.40 11.88 -6.77
N ARG A 251 -24.15 11.19 -5.65
CA ARG A 251 -23.26 10.03 -5.54
C ARG A 251 -23.75 9.10 -4.43
N ALA A 252 -23.41 7.82 -4.48
CA ALA A 252 -23.41 7.01 -3.26
C ALA A 252 -22.20 7.39 -2.39
N LEU A 253 -22.27 7.14 -1.10
CA LEU A 253 -21.11 7.16 -0.19
C LEU A 253 -20.88 5.71 0.25
N THR A 254 -19.64 5.24 0.30
CA THR A 254 -19.37 3.86 0.76
C THR A 254 -19.06 3.81 2.25
N ALA A 255 -19.29 2.66 2.88
CA ALA A 255 -18.97 2.39 4.27
C ALA A 255 -17.54 2.85 4.63
N GLY A 256 -17.39 3.50 5.78
CA GLY A 256 -16.15 4.19 6.14
C GLY A 256 -16.00 5.60 5.56
N THR A 257 -16.98 6.12 4.81
CA THR A 257 -17.04 7.57 4.51
C THR A 257 -17.15 8.36 5.80
N ILE A 258 -16.23 9.31 5.97
CA ILE A 258 -16.19 10.26 7.09
C ILE A 258 -16.88 11.56 6.65
N VAL A 259 -17.87 12.01 7.42
CA VAL A 259 -18.54 13.31 7.22
C VAL A 259 -18.27 14.23 8.42
N GLY A 260 -17.73 15.42 8.14
CA GLY A 260 -17.34 16.42 9.14
C GLY A 260 -18.41 17.47 9.38
N SER A 261 -18.43 18.07 10.58
CA SER A 261 -19.38 19.13 10.90
C SER A 261 -18.97 20.51 10.40
N GLY A 262 -17.70 20.73 10.04
CA GLY A 262 -17.07 22.04 10.13
C GLY A 262 -16.95 22.51 11.60
N THR A 263 -16.03 23.43 11.87
CA THR A 263 -15.62 23.75 13.24
C THR A 263 -16.73 24.29 14.15
N VAL A 264 -16.79 23.78 15.39
CA VAL A 264 -17.83 24.11 16.35
C VAL A 264 -17.75 25.58 16.75
N SER A 265 -18.83 26.32 16.51
CA SER A 265 -18.96 27.71 16.94
C SER A 265 -20.38 28.01 17.41
N ASN A 266 -20.49 28.61 18.59
CA ASN A 266 -21.75 29.15 19.10
C ASN A 266 -21.71 30.69 19.06
N ARG A 267 -22.85 31.30 19.37
CA ARG A 267 -22.97 32.71 19.70
C ARG A 267 -22.78 32.94 21.20
N ASP A 268 -22.24 34.11 21.50
CA ASP A 268 -22.08 34.73 22.81
C ASP A 268 -23.39 35.44 23.19
N VAL A 269 -23.52 35.89 24.45
CA VAL A 269 -24.78 36.45 24.98
C VAL A 269 -25.25 37.71 24.22
N ASP A 270 -24.30 38.51 23.72
CA ASP A 270 -24.56 39.70 22.89
C ASP A 270 -24.72 39.40 21.39
N GLY A 271 -24.82 38.12 20.99
CA GLY A 271 -24.93 37.69 19.59
C GLY A 271 -23.62 37.71 18.78
N GLY A 272 -22.50 38.17 19.38
CA GLY A 272 -21.15 37.98 18.84
C GLY A 272 -20.72 36.50 18.87
N PRO A 273 -19.56 36.12 18.29
CA PRO A 273 -19.17 34.71 18.21
C PRO A 273 -18.31 34.21 19.38
N VAL A 274 -18.59 32.98 19.83
CA VAL A 274 -17.63 32.11 20.52
C VAL A 274 -17.11 31.09 19.52
N CYS A 275 -15.87 31.26 19.10
CA CYS A 275 -15.19 30.42 18.11
C CYS A 275 -13.69 30.31 18.47
N LEU A 276 -13.04 29.24 18.01
CA LEU A 276 -11.61 28.94 18.14
C LEU A 276 -10.67 29.94 17.42
N HIS A 277 -11.11 31.17 17.13
CA HIS A 277 -10.37 32.14 16.30
C HIS A 277 -10.02 33.45 17.04
N ARG A 278 -10.29 33.53 18.35
CA ARG A 278 -10.26 34.80 19.11
C ARG A 278 -8.87 35.14 19.68
N ARG A 279 -7.88 35.44 18.82
CA ARG A 279 -6.67 36.18 19.25
C ARG A 279 -6.11 37.20 18.26
N ASP A 280 -6.06 36.92 16.97
CA ASP A 280 -5.35 37.80 16.01
C ASP A 280 -6.16 38.98 15.48
N ALA A 281 -7.50 38.89 15.44
CA ALA A 281 -8.36 40.01 15.04
C ALA A 281 -8.10 41.28 15.88
N HIS A 282 -7.91 41.15 17.20
CA HIS A 282 -7.62 42.29 18.09
C HIS A 282 -6.17 42.80 17.99
N ARG A 283 -5.20 41.98 17.55
CA ARG A 283 -3.79 42.41 17.42
C ARG A 283 -3.58 43.40 16.28
N ARG A 284 -4.43 43.39 15.25
CA ARG A 284 -4.33 44.32 14.11
C ARG A 284 -4.75 45.76 14.48
N ASP A 285 -5.83 45.93 15.25
CA ASP A 285 -6.31 47.28 15.62
C ASP A 285 -5.38 47.99 16.64
N HIS A 286 -4.79 47.25 17.59
CA HIS A 286 -3.84 47.86 18.53
C HIS A 286 -2.58 48.44 17.87
N ARG A 287 -2.11 47.86 16.75
CA ARG A 287 -1.00 48.45 15.97
C ARG A 287 -1.41 49.69 15.17
N ALA A 288 -2.68 49.81 14.78
CA ALA A 288 -3.19 50.98 14.06
C ALA A 288 -3.37 52.22 14.97
N ARG A 289 -3.61 52.01 16.27
CA ARG A 289 -3.78 53.10 17.25
C ARG A 289 -2.46 53.61 17.84
N CYS A 290 -1.44 52.76 17.92
CA CYS A 290 -0.14 53.09 18.55
C CYS A 290 0.84 53.87 17.62
N SER A 291 0.42 54.24 16.40
CA SER A 291 1.31 54.86 15.39
C SER A 291 1.06 56.35 15.13
N ARG A 292 0.29 57.04 15.99
CA ARG A 292 0.00 58.49 15.84
C ARG A 292 0.73 59.41 16.82
N ASP A 293 1.19 58.91 17.97
CA ASP A 293 1.67 59.77 19.07
C ASP A 293 3.20 59.94 19.16
N THR A 294 3.97 59.44 18.19
CA THR A 294 5.45 59.52 18.20
C THR A 294 6.03 60.07 16.89
N LEU A 295 5.60 61.25 16.47
CA LEU A 295 6.11 61.93 15.27
C LEU A 295 6.53 63.39 15.52
N HIS A 296 7.23 63.67 16.65
CA HIS A 296 7.68 65.03 16.98
C HIS A 296 9.06 65.16 17.67
N ALA A 297 10.02 64.29 17.35
CA ALA A 297 11.45 64.42 17.68
C ALA A 297 12.26 63.52 16.72
N LEU A 298 13.42 63.88 16.16
CA LEU A 298 14.23 65.11 16.15
C LEU A 298 14.83 65.30 14.73
N ARG A 299 15.11 66.56 14.34
CA ARG A 299 16.00 66.90 13.20
C ARG A 299 17.34 67.42 13.74
N ARG A 300 18.35 67.48 12.86
CA ARG A 300 19.74 67.97 13.07
C ARG A 300 20.64 66.96 13.82
N HIS A 301 21.92 66.74 13.52
CA HIS A 301 22.88 67.32 12.54
C HIS A 301 23.68 66.20 11.82
N GLY A 302 24.40 66.56 10.74
CA GLY A 302 25.58 65.84 10.18
C GLY A 302 26.72 66.86 9.93
N PRO A 303 27.74 66.60 9.07
CA PRO A 303 27.96 65.46 8.16
C PRO A 303 29.43 64.89 8.22
N ASP A 304 29.90 64.30 7.11
CA ASP A 304 31.32 63.99 6.74
C ASP A 304 31.98 62.78 7.48
N ARG A 305 32.68 61.79 6.87
CA ARG A 305 33.04 61.37 5.47
C ARG A 305 33.09 59.80 5.37
N ASP A 306 33.76 59.05 4.48
CA ASP A 306 34.71 59.27 3.34
C ASP A 306 34.72 58.07 2.32
N GLU A 307 35.65 58.04 1.36
CA GLU A 307 35.71 57.09 0.22
C GLU A 307 36.31 55.67 0.46
N GLY A 308 35.95 54.71 -0.40
CA GLY A 308 36.66 53.42 -0.60
C GLY A 308 35.98 52.49 -1.62
N ARG A 309 36.70 51.92 -2.62
CA ARG A 309 36.11 51.18 -3.76
C ARG A 309 36.52 49.69 -3.90
N GLY A 310 35.51 48.81 -3.99
CA GLY A 310 35.29 47.85 -5.09
C GLY A 310 36.20 46.62 -5.34
N GLY A 311 35.56 45.49 -5.72
CA GLY A 311 36.15 44.41 -6.55
C GLY A 311 36.40 43.06 -5.86
N PRO A 312 35.91 41.92 -6.40
CA PRO A 312 36.15 40.57 -5.86
C PRO A 312 37.32 39.83 -6.54
N PHE A 313 37.86 38.79 -5.88
CA PHE A 313 38.90 37.92 -6.45
C PHE A 313 38.68 36.42 -6.14
N ASN A 314 39.05 35.56 -7.10
CA ASN A 314 39.10 34.10 -6.94
C ASN A 314 40.36 33.67 -6.17
N LEU A 315 40.28 32.55 -5.44
CA LEU A 315 41.45 31.81 -4.96
C LEU A 315 41.28 30.29 -5.11
N ARG A 316 42.40 29.59 -5.35
CA ARG A 316 42.43 28.15 -5.61
C ARG A 316 43.72 27.54 -5.03
N ARG A 317 43.58 26.41 -4.31
CA ARG A 317 44.64 25.50 -3.82
C ARG A 317 45.63 26.02 -2.75
N HIS A 318 45.92 25.16 -1.78
CA HIS A 318 47.28 24.95 -1.30
C HIS A 318 47.52 23.48 -0.90
N ARG A 319 48.81 23.10 -0.82
CA ARG A 319 49.40 21.84 -0.30
C ARG A 319 50.47 22.24 0.74
N PRO A 320 51.04 21.35 1.61
CA PRO A 320 51.86 20.18 1.21
C PRO A 320 51.94 18.97 2.20
N ASP A 321 52.73 17.93 1.82
CA ASP A 321 53.64 17.03 2.59
C ASP A 321 53.34 16.53 4.04
N ARG A 322 53.81 15.36 4.55
CA ARG A 322 54.88 14.40 4.11
C ARG A 322 54.83 13.03 4.83
N ALA A 323 55.45 11.99 4.22
CA ALA A 323 56.02 10.76 4.83
C ALA A 323 55.05 9.79 5.59
N GLN A 324 55.35 8.50 5.83
CA GLN A 324 56.38 7.54 5.35
C GLN A 324 55.79 6.10 5.39
N ALA A 325 56.48 5.07 4.87
CA ALA A 325 56.00 3.67 4.84
C ALA A 325 57.11 2.61 5.02
N PRO A 326 56.81 1.44 5.62
CA PRO A 326 57.62 0.22 5.55
C PRO A 326 57.14 -0.77 4.45
N ARG A 327 57.86 -1.89 4.27
CA ARG A 327 57.78 -2.76 3.07
C ARG A 327 57.10 -4.12 3.32
N LEU A 328 56.54 -4.69 2.25
CA LEU A 328 56.10 -6.09 2.16
C LEU A 328 57.28 -7.06 1.93
N SER A 329 57.13 -8.31 2.36
CA SER A 329 58.00 -9.46 2.06
C SER A 329 57.23 -10.57 1.31
N ARG A 330 57.95 -11.51 0.69
CA ARG A 330 57.40 -12.51 -0.24
C ARG A 330 56.84 -13.76 0.47
N PRO A 331 55.87 -14.49 -0.14
CA PRO A 331 55.26 -15.68 0.43
C PRO A 331 56.16 -16.94 0.35
N LEU A 332 55.79 -17.95 1.14
CA LEU A 332 56.32 -19.32 1.14
C LEU A 332 55.45 -20.25 0.26
N PRO A 333 55.95 -21.42 -0.17
CA PRO A 333 55.21 -22.36 -1.02
C PRO A 333 54.08 -23.09 -0.28
N ALA A 334 53.14 -23.66 -1.04
CA ALA A 334 51.98 -24.38 -0.52
C ALA A 334 52.26 -25.87 -0.26
N ASP A 335 51.79 -26.38 0.88
CA ASP A 335 51.68 -27.81 1.16
C ASP A 335 50.44 -28.41 0.48
N THR A 336 50.56 -29.64 0.00
CA THR A 336 49.46 -30.40 -0.60
C THR A 336 48.63 -31.10 0.48
N GLN A 337 47.34 -30.75 0.60
CA GLN A 337 46.35 -31.60 1.28
C GLN A 337 45.10 -31.80 0.41
N SER A 338 44.57 -33.02 0.45
CA SER A 338 43.38 -33.44 -0.29
C SER A 338 42.11 -32.95 0.40
N SER A 339 41.41 -31.98 -0.18
CA SER A 339 40.02 -31.70 0.18
C SER A 339 39.10 -32.64 -0.60
N ALA A 340 38.19 -33.31 0.10
CA ALA A 340 37.15 -34.12 -0.53
C ALA A 340 36.26 -33.27 -1.45
N MET A 341 35.76 -33.86 -2.53
CA MET A 341 34.85 -33.16 -3.44
C MET A 341 33.52 -32.85 -2.73
N THR A 342 33.22 -31.56 -2.54
CA THR A 342 31.83 -31.14 -2.42
C THR A 342 31.09 -31.49 -3.71
N PRO A 343 29.85 -32.00 -3.65
CA PRO A 343 29.07 -32.25 -4.86
C PRO A 343 28.86 -30.93 -5.60
N SER A 344 29.25 -30.86 -6.87
CA SER A 344 29.05 -29.68 -7.71
C SER A 344 27.56 -29.50 -8.02
N PHE A 345 27.14 -28.24 -8.19
CA PHE A 345 25.79 -27.93 -8.66
C PHE A 345 25.48 -28.66 -9.97
N ALA A 346 24.35 -29.36 -10.03
CA ALA A 346 23.92 -30.09 -11.22
C ALA A 346 23.67 -29.17 -12.45
N SER A 347 23.60 -27.85 -12.24
CA SER A 347 23.48 -26.84 -13.30
C SER A 347 24.70 -26.72 -14.22
N THR A 348 25.83 -27.36 -13.92
CA THR A 348 27.01 -27.41 -14.81
C THR A 348 26.88 -28.42 -15.97
N ALA A 349 25.82 -29.23 -16.02
CA ALA A 349 25.67 -30.31 -17.00
C ALA A 349 24.87 -29.94 -18.27
N ASP A 350 23.93 -29.00 -18.17
CA ASP A 350 23.06 -28.60 -19.30
C ASP A 350 23.52 -27.26 -19.87
N LEU A 351 24.39 -27.33 -20.89
CA LEU A 351 24.90 -26.17 -21.63
C LEU A 351 24.33 -26.08 -23.05
N GLY A 352 23.21 -26.78 -23.31
CA GLY A 352 22.58 -26.79 -24.64
C GLY A 352 21.84 -25.46 -24.94
N PRO A 353 21.97 -24.90 -26.15
CA PRO A 353 21.11 -23.78 -26.56
C PRO A 353 19.66 -24.25 -26.66
N LYS A 354 18.78 -23.67 -25.83
CA LYS A 354 17.35 -24.01 -25.78
C LYS A 354 16.60 -23.59 -27.04
N THR A 355 15.59 -24.36 -27.42
CA THR A 355 14.73 -24.05 -28.57
C THR A 355 13.76 -22.92 -28.21
N ILE A 356 14.01 -21.73 -28.74
CA ILE A 356 13.13 -20.57 -28.54
C ILE A 356 11.94 -20.64 -29.51
N SER A 357 10.71 -20.62 -28.99
CA SER A 357 9.48 -20.44 -29.77
C SER A 357 8.94 -19.00 -29.65
N PHE A 358 8.13 -18.60 -30.63
CA PHE A 358 7.38 -17.34 -30.60
C PHE A 358 5.96 -17.57 -31.12
N ASP A 359 5.17 -18.27 -30.31
CA ASP A 359 3.90 -18.87 -30.72
C ASP A 359 2.74 -17.86 -30.64
N ARG A 360 1.90 -17.81 -31.67
CA ARG A 360 0.73 -16.93 -31.73
C ARG A 360 -0.50 -17.63 -31.16
N LEU A 361 -1.02 -17.12 -30.04
CA LEU A 361 -2.25 -17.61 -29.39
C LEU A 361 -3.52 -16.95 -29.95
N GLY A 362 -3.40 -15.75 -30.54
CA GLY A 362 -4.53 -14.99 -31.04
C GLY A 362 -4.11 -13.78 -31.88
N GLU A 363 -5.06 -12.89 -32.20
CA GLU A 363 -4.75 -11.65 -32.90
C GLU A 363 -4.02 -10.67 -31.97
N GLY A 364 -2.72 -10.44 -32.22
CA GLY A 364 -1.88 -9.62 -31.35
C GLY A 364 -1.46 -10.29 -30.04
N LEU A 365 -1.58 -11.61 -29.91
CA LEU A 365 -1.28 -12.34 -28.67
C LEU A 365 -0.24 -13.43 -28.94
N TYR A 366 0.91 -13.34 -28.25
CA TYR A 366 2.06 -14.21 -28.46
C TYR A 366 2.70 -14.68 -27.15
N ALA A 367 3.28 -15.88 -27.16
CA ALA A 367 4.16 -16.39 -26.12
C ALA A 367 5.59 -16.51 -26.67
N TYR A 368 6.55 -15.99 -25.94
CA TYR A 368 7.96 -16.32 -26.07
C TYR A 368 8.25 -17.46 -25.08
N THR A 369 8.67 -18.63 -25.57
CA THR A 369 9.01 -19.79 -24.70
C THR A 369 10.42 -20.30 -25.01
N ALA A 370 11.10 -20.86 -24.01
CA ALA A 370 12.50 -21.24 -24.09
C ALA A 370 12.79 -22.62 -23.45
N GLU A 371 12.02 -23.64 -23.84
CA GLU A 371 12.29 -25.06 -23.54
C GLU A 371 12.66 -25.37 -22.06
N GLY A 372 11.83 -24.88 -21.14
CA GLY A 372 11.96 -25.06 -19.69
C GLY A 372 12.51 -23.84 -18.95
N ASP A 373 13.14 -22.89 -19.65
CA ASP A 373 13.51 -21.59 -19.10
C ASP A 373 12.30 -20.61 -19.08
N PRO A 374 12.34 -19.51 -18.31
CA PRO A 374 11.25 -18.54 -18.16
C PRO A 374 10.59 -18.05 -19.47
N ASN A 375 9.28 -18.23 -19.58
CA ASN A 375 8.46 -17.65 -20.65
C ASN A 375 8.24 -16.13 -20.46
N SER A 376 7.92 -15.45 -21.57
CA SER A 376 7.37 -14.08 -21.58
C SER A 376 6.10 -13.99 -22.43
N GLY A 377 5.13 -13.19 -21.99
CA GLY A 377 3.90 -12.90 -22.72
C GLY A 377 3.96 -11.60 -23.51
N ILE A 378 3.27 -11.52 -24.65
CA ILE A 378 3.18 -10.31 -25.47
C ILE A 378 1.72 -10.05 -25.86
N ILE A 379 1.24 -8.85 -25.55
CA ILE A 379 -0.07 -8.33 -25.99
C ILE A 379 0.16 -7.09 -26.86
N VAL A 380 -0.41 -7.11 -28.07
CA VAL A 380 -0.43 -5.99 -29.01
C VAL A 380 -1.86 -5.46 -29.10
N GLY A 381 -2.04 -4.17 -28.81
CA GLY A 381 -3.29 -3.44 -29.02
C GLY A 381 -3.26 -2.54 -30.27
N ASP A 382 -4.15 -1.55 -30.35
CA ASP A 382 -4.11 -0.55 -31.43
C ASP A 382 -2.93 0.43 -31.25
N ASP A 383 -2.77 0.97 -30.05
CA ASP A 383 -1.86 2.12 -29.80
C ASP A 383 -0.45 1.72 -29.32
N CYS A 384 -0.33 0.56 -28.68
CA CYS A 384 0.87 0.13 -27.97
C CYS A 384 0.84 -1.37 -27.63
N CYS A 385 1.95 -1.85 -27.08
CA CYS A 385 2.12 -3.23 -26.62
C CYS A 385 2.36 -3.28 -25.11
N MET A 386 1.99 -4.42 -24.50
CA MET A 386 2.40 -4.85 -23.18
C MET A 386 3.26 -6.12 -23.30
N VAL A 387 4.32 -6.21 -22.51
CA VAL A 387 5.06 -7.46 -22.27
C VAL A 387 4.78 -7.94 -20.86
N ILE A 388 4.66 -9.25 -20.65
CA ILE A 388 4.47 -9.91 -19.37
C ILE A 388 5.74 -10.73 -19.07
N ASP A 389 6.35 -10.42 -17.93
CA ASP A 389 7.65 -10.89 -17.46
C ASP A 389 8.82 -10.56 -18.39
N ALA A 390 9.87 -10.00 -17.80
CA ALA A 390 10.88 -9.23 -18.50
C ALA A 390 12.20 -9.99 -18.76
N GLN A 391 12.23 -11.30 -18.54
CA GLN A 391 13.42 -12.16 -18.55
C GLN A 391 14.45 -11.84 -17.45
N ALA A 392 15.45 -12.71 -17.30
CA ALA A 392 16.44 -12.69 -16.23
C ALA A 392 17.55 -11.64 -16.42
N THR A 393 17.86 -11.24 -17.65
CA THR A 393 18.85 -10.19 -17.94
C THR A 393 18.36 -9.23 -19.03
N PRO A 394 18.84 -7.96 -19.05
CA PRO A 394 18.57 -7.03 -20.14
C PRO A 394 19.02 -7.53 -21.51
N ALA A 395 20.05 -8.37 -21.58
CA ALA A 395 20.45 -9.05 -22.81
C ALA A 395 19.36 -9.99 -23.34
N MET A 396 18.79 -10.86 -22.49
CA MET A 396 17.69 -11.76 -22.85
C MET A 396 16.40 -11.00 -23.21
N ALA A 397 16.13 -9.91 -22.50
CA ALA A 397 15.02 -9.01 -22.84
C ALA A 397 15.16 -8.40 -24.24
N GLY A 398 16.38 -8.16 -24.71
CA GLY A 398 16.67 -7.70 -26.07
C GLY A 398 16.14 -8.64 -27.16
N ASP A 399 16.24 -9.96 -26.97
CA ASP A 399 15.68 -10.94 -27.90
C ASP A 399 14.15 -10.91 -27.92
N VAL A 400 13.50 -10.77 -26.76
CA VAL A 400 12.03 -10.61 -26.67
C VAL A 400 11.59 -9.34 -27.39
N ILE A 401 12.28 -8.21 -27.18
CA ILE A 401 12.04 -6.94 -27.89
C ILE A 401 12.21 -7.12 -29.41
N ALA A 402 13.24 -7.85 -29.85
CA ALA A 402 13.46 -8.16 -31.26
C ALA A 402 12.32 -9.00 -31.86
N ARG A 403 11.73 -9.94 -31.10
CA ARG A 403 10.53 -10.68 -31.54
C ARG A 403 9.29 -9.82 -31.59
N VAL A 404 9.05 -8.93 -30.62
CA VAL A 404 7.96 -7.94 -30.70
C VAL A 404 8.08 -7.10 -31.98
N ARG A 405 9.29 -6.67 -32.32
CA ARG A 405 9.57 -5.87 -33.54
C ARG A 405 9.39 -6.63 -34.86
N GLN A 406 9.34 -7.97 -34.84
CA GLN A 406 9.01 -8.79 -36.01
C GLN A 406 7.49 -8.81 -36.30
N VAL A 407 6.65 -8.47 -35.32
CA VAL A 407 5.17 -8.48 -35.46
C VAL A 407 4.50 -7.12 -35.32
N THR A 408 5.18 -6.11 -34.74
CA THR A 408 4.66 -4.74 -34.68
C THR A 408 5.73 -3.66 -34.47
N ASP A 409 5.48 -2.50 -35.08
CA ASP A 409 6.18 -1.22 -34.91
C ASP A 409 5.76 -0.45 -33.64
N LYS A 410 4.59 -0.77 -33.07
CA LYS A 410 3.98 -0.05 -31.95
C LYS A 410 4.88 0.00 -30.70
N PRO A 411 4.85 1.11 -29.93
CA PRO A 411 5.68 1.24 -28.73
C PRO A 411 5.31 0.18 -27.68
N ILE A 412 6.31 -0.42 -27.04
CA ILE A 412 6.09 -1.21 -25.82
C ILE A 412 5.90 -0.18 -24.70
N ARG A 413 4.66 0.01 -24.26
CA ARG A 413 4.30 1.06 -23.29
C ARG A 413 4.22 0.50 -21.87
N TYR A 414 4.03 -0.81 -21.72
CA TYR A 414 3.84 -1.47 -20.43
C TYR A 414 4.70 -2.73 -20.32
N VAL A 415 5.28 -2.95 -19.15
CA VAL A 415 5.91 -4.21 -18.75
C VAL A 415 5.26 -4.65 -17.46
N LEU A 416 4.52 -5.75 -17.48
CA LEU A 416 4.00 -6.39 -16.28
C LEU A 416 5.05 -7.33 -15.71
N LEU A 417 5.30 -7.21 -14.41
CA LEU A 417 6.00 -8.20 -13.60
C LEU A 417 4.94 -9.02 -12.87
N SER A 418 4.79 -10.31 -13.22
CA SER A 418 3.75 -11.17 -12.65
C SER A 418 3.99 -11.41 -11.16
N HIS A 419 5.26 -11.59 -10.79
CA HIS A 419 5.78 -11.70 -9.43
C HIS A 419 7.20 -11.12 -9.35
N TYR A 420 7.87 -11.25 -8.20
CA TYR A 420 9.08 -10.47 -7.90
C TYR A 420 10.42 -11.15 -8.26
N HIS A 421 10.43 -12.44 -8.57
CA HIS A 421 11.66 -13.25 -8.66
C HIS A 421 12.64 -12.72 -9.72
N ALA A 422 13.94 -12.76 -9.39
CA ALA A 422 15.03 -12.20 -10.20
C ALA A 422 14.98 -12.62 -11.69
N VAL A 423 14.63 -13.88 -11.97
CA VAL A 423 14.53 -14.45 -13.33
C VAL A 423 13.39 -13.87 -14.19
N ARG A 424 12.46 -13.10 -13.59
CA ARG A 424 11.37 -12.39 -14.28
C ARG A 424 11.56 -10.89 -14.35
N VAL A 425 12.25 -10.28 -13.39
CA VAL A 425 12.21 -8.82 -13.18
C VAL A 425 13.47 -8.07 -13.63
N LEU A 426 14.64 -8.71 -13.67
CA LEU A 426 15.90 -7.98 -13.86
C LEU A 426 16.17 -7.55 -15.31
N GLY A 427 15.54 -8.20 -16.30
CA GLY A 427 15.57 -7.74 -17.70
C GLY A 427 14.69 -6.51 -17.99
N ALA A 428 13.86 -6.06 -17.03
CA ALA A 428 12.93 -4.94 -17.22
C ALA A 428 13.60 -3.62 -17.62
N SER A 429 14.88 -3.41 -17.26
CA SER A 429 15.61 -2.19 -17.64
C SER A 429 15.97 -2.09 -19.14
N ALA A 430 15.76 -3.14 -19.93
CA ALA A 430 15.90 -3.08 -21.39
C ALA A 430 14.72 -2.36 -22.09
N TYR A 431 13.57 -2.24 -21.41
CA TYR A 431 12.35 -1.68 -21.97
C TYR A 431 12.28 -0.16 -21.75
N GLU A 432 13.21 0.56 -22.38
CA GLU A 432 13.34 2.02 -22.24
C GLU A 432 12.01 2.75 -22.50
N GLY A 433 11.59 3.60 -21.55
CA GLY A 433 10.36 4.37 -21.62
C GLY A 433 9.07 3.60 -21.30
N ALA A 434 9.13 2.30 -21.00
CA ALA A 434 7.96 1.53 -20.60
C ALA A 434 7.54 1.81 -19.13
N THR A 435 6.23 1.74 -18.87
CA THR A 435 5.67 1.77 -17.52
C THR A 435 5.73 0.37 -16.92
N ILE A 436 6.53 0.17 -15.88
CA ILE A 436 6.62 -1.10 -15.17
C ILE A 436 5.43 -1.23 -14.20
N LEU A 437 4.74 -2.37 -14.24
CA LEU A 437 3.52 -2.67 -13.50
C LEU A 437 3.74 -3.89 -12.59
N ALA A 438 3.18 -3.88 -11.39
CA ALA A 438 3.15 -5.06 -10.50
C ALA A 438 2.01 -4.95 -9.48
N SER A 439 1.66 -6.05 -8.81
CA SER A 439 0.77 -5.98 -7.65
C SER A 439 1.43 -5.25 -6.46
N ASN A 440 0.62 -4.71 -5.55
CA ASN A 440 1.06 -4.11 -4.29
C ASN A 440 1.87 -5.12 -3.44
N ALA A 441 1.48 -6.39 -3.47
CA ALA A 441 2.16 -7.47 -2.76
C ALA A 441 3.52 -7.81 -3.41
N THR A 442 3.61 -7.89 -4.74
CA THR A 442 4.88 -8.05 -5.46
C THR A 442 5.84 -6.90 -5.16
N ARG A 443 5.36 -5.65 -5.13
CA ARG A 443 6.19 -4.51 -4.66
C ARG A 443 6.62 -4.65 -3.20
N GLY A 444 5.78 -5.24 -2.34
CA GLY A 444 6.14 -5.57 -0.96
C GLY A 444 7.31 -6.55 -0.88
N LEU A 445 7.27 -7.63 -1.67
CA LEU A 445 8.35 -8.63 -1.76
C LEU A 445 9.65 -8.02 -2.31
N ILE A 446 9.60 -7.11 -3.30
CA ILE A 446 10.79 -6.39 -3.78
C ILE A 446 11.45 -5.58 -2.64
N VAL A 447 10.67 -4.94 -1.75
CA VAL A 447 11.20 -4.22 -0.57
C VAL A 447 11.77 -5.17 0.48
N GLU A 448 11.11 -6.29 0.75
CA GLU A 448 11.46 -7.23 1.82
C GLU A 448 12.69 -8.09 1.47
N ARG A 449 12.71 -8.66 0.26
CA ARG A 449 13.57 -9.78 -0.12
C ARG A 449 14.25 -9.67 -1.49
N GLY A 450 14.01 -8.61 -2.26
CA GLY A 450 14.44 -8.51 -3.66
C GLY A 450 15.96 -8.57 -3.90
N GLU A 451 16.79 -8.02 -3.00
CA GLU A 451 18.26 -8.07 -3.15
C GLU A 451 18.83 -9.44 -2.75
N GLN A 452 18.23 -10.06 -1.72
CA GLN A 452 18.56 -11.42 -1.28
C GLN A 452 18.22 -12.44 -2.39
N ASP A 453 17.07 -12.27 -3.02
CA ASP A 453 16.60 -13.06 -4.17
C ASP A 453 17.54 -12.93 -5.37
N LYS A 454 17.85 -11.69 -5.78
CA LYS A 454 18.82 -11.37 -6.83
C LYS A 454 20.19 -12.02 -6.58
N ALA A 455 20.73 -11.88 -5.38
CA ALA A 455 22.03 -12.48 -5.03
C ALA A 455 21.98 -14.01 -5.03
N SER A 456 20.91 -14.58 -4.46
CA SER A 456 20.64 -16.02 -4.38
C SER A 456 20.54 -16.66 -5.78
N GLU A 457 19.69 -16.12 -6.65
CA GLU A 457 19.43 -16.69 -7.97
C GLU A 457 20.64 -16.59 -8.90
N ILE A 458 21.32 -15.43 -8.93
CA ILE A 458 22.56 -15.26 -9.72
C ILE A 458 23.68 -16.19 -9.21
N GLY A 459 23.77 -16.39 -7.89
CA GLY A 459 24.77 -17.27 -7.27
C GLY A 459 24.52 -18.76 -7.51
N ARG A 460 23.27 -19.23 -7.42
CA ARG A 460 22.89 -20.65 -7.62
C ARG A 460 22.79 -21.06 -9.09
N PHE A 461 22.25 -20.17 -9.93
CA PHE A 461 21.84 -20.51 -11.29
C PHE A 461 22.43 -19.57 -12.35
N PRO A 462 23.77 -19.38 -12.43
CA PRO A 462 24.39 -18.46 -13.38
C PRO A 462 24.08 -18.79 -14.86
N ARG A 463 23.67 -20.04 -15.19
CA ARG A 463 23.14 -20.38 -16.53
C ARG A 463 21.88 -19.58 -16.89
N LEU A 464 21.03 -19.26 -15.92
CA LEU A 464 19.80 -18.50 -16.13
C LEU A 464 20.04 -16.99 -16.27
N PHE A 465 21.28 -16.51 -16.02
CA PHE A 465 21.64 -15.10 -16.13
C PHE A 465 22.76 -14.85 -17.17
N PRO A 466 22.61 -15.28 -18.44
CA PRO A 466 23.55 -14.95 -19.50
C PRO A 466 23.54 -13.43 -19.75
N GLY A 467 24.72 -12.81 -19.69
CA GLY A 467 24.83 -11.35 -19.74
C GLY A 467 24.44 -10.67 -18.43
N ALA A 468 24.66 -11.30 -17.26
CA ALA A 468 24.38 -10.71 -15.94
C ALA A 468 25.05 -9.33 -15.73
N GLU A 469 26.19 -9.08 -16.39
CA GLU A 469 26.89 -7.80 -16.39
C GLU A 469 26.11 -6.65 -17.08
N SER A 470 25.04 -6.96 -17.81
CA SER A 470 24.10 -5.96 -18.36
C SER A 470 23.04 -5.51 -17.35
N ILE A 471 22.88 -6.19 -16.20
CA ILE A 471 21.93 -5.82 -15.15
C ILE A 471 22.43 -4.55 -14.44
N PRO A 472 21.64 -3.46 -14.37
CA PRO A 472 22.08 -2.24 -13.71
C PRO A 472 22.20 -2.41 -12.17
N PRO A 473 22.95 -1.53 -11.48
CA PRO A 473 23.01 -1.51 -10.02
C PRO A 473 21.63 -1.30 -9.38
N GLY A 474 21.35 -2.03 -8.30
CA GLY A 474 20.06 -2.00 -7.58
C GLY A 474 19.01 -2.99 -8.11
N LEU A 475 17.73 -2.69 -7.84
CA LEU A 475 16.58 -3.54 -8.15
C LEU A 475 15.65 -2.89 -9.17
N THR A 476 14.90 -3.72 -9.90
CA THR A 476 13.76 -3.27 -10.69
C THR A 476 12.62 -2.81 -9.77
N TRP A 477 12.09 -1.61 -10.01
CA TRP A 477 10.96 -1.06 -9.25
C TRP A 477 9.75 -0.82 -10.16
N PRO A 478 8.52 -1.22 -9.77
CA PRO A 478 7.32 -0.89 -10.53
C PRO A 478 6.99 0.60 -10.41
N HIS A 479 6.59 1.20 -11.55
CA HIS A 479 6.17 2.59 -11.66
C HIS A 479 4.71 2.79 -11.22
N VAL A 480 3.86 1.78 -11.44
CA VAL A 480 2.46 1.74 -10.98
C VAL A 480 2.20 0.40 -10.30
N THR A 481 1.44 0.41 -9.21
CA THR A 481 0.97 -0.81 -8.54
C THR A 481 -0.51 -0.78 -8.22
N PHE A 482 -1.12 -1.96 -8.15
CA PHE A 482 -2.55 -2.17 -7.92
C PHE A 482 -2.77 -3.24 -6.84
N GLU A 483 -3.95 -3.29 -6.22
CA GLU A 483 -4.19 -4.20 -5.09
C GLU A 483 -4.84 -5.53 -5.50
N LYS A 484 -5.99 -5.47 -6.17
CA LYS A 484 -6.77 -6.63 -6.62
C LYS A 484 -6.85 -6.67 -8.14
N GLU A 485 -7.17 -5.54 -8.77
CA GLU A 485 -7.34 -5.43 -10.22
C GLU A 485 -6.83 -4.08 -10.76
N LEU A 486 -6.38 -4.06 -12.02
CA LEU A 486 -6.10 -2.86 -12.82
C LEU A 486 -6.38 -3.12 -14.31
N THR A 487 -7.42 -2.50 -14.86
CA THR A 487 -7.72 -2.55 -16.30
C THR A 487 -6.93 -1.50 -17.07
N LEU A 488 -6.30 -1.90 -18.18
CA LEU A 488 -5.57 -1.04 -19.10
C LEU A 488 -6.11 -1.20 -20.53
N TRP A 489 -6.17 -0.07 -21.24
CA TRP A 489 -6.67 0.01 -22.61
C TRP A 489 -5.51 0.25 -23.58
N LEU A 490 -5.16 -0.78 -24.36
CA LEU A 490 -4.14 -0.71 -25.40
C LEU A 490 -4.79 -0.23 -26.71
N GLY A 491 -5.35 0.98 -26.69
CA GLY A 491 -6.36 1.41 -27.66
C GLY A 491 -7.71 0.74 -27.38
N ARG A 492 -8.32 0.06 -28.35
CA ARG A 492 -9.63 -0.63 -28.13
C ARG A 492 -9.52 -1.99 -27.44
N ARG A 493 -8.30 -2.52 -27.24
CA ARG A 493 -8.10 -3.79 -26.54
C ARG A 493 -7.98 -3.57 -25.04
N GLU A 494 -8.91 -4.15 -24.31
CA GLU A 494 -8.87 -4.27 -22.85
C GLU A 494 -7.84 -5.33 -22.41
N VAL A 495 -7.08 -5.03 -21.36
CA VAL A 495 -6.23 -5.97 -20.63
C VAL A 495 -6.48 -5.77 -19.13
N THR A 496 -7.02 -6.79 -18.48
CA THR A 496 -7.32 -6.78 -17.04
C THR A 496 -6.16 -7.42 -16.28
N LEU A 497 -5.49 -6.68 -15.42
CA LEU A 497 -4.43 -7.20 -14.54
C LEU A 497 -5.04 -7.60 -13.21
N ILE A 498 -4.96 -8.87 -12.85
CA ILE A 498 -5.69 -9.47 -11.73
C ILE A 498 -4.68 -10.10 -10.76
N HIS A 499 -4.81 -9.82 -9.46
CA HIS A 499 -4.16 -10.59 -8.40
C HIS A 499 -5.16 -11.63 -7.86
N PRO A 500 -5.19 -12.86 -8.38
CA PRO A 500 -6.21 -13.87 -8.04
C PRO A 500 -6.09 -14.43 -6.62
N GLY A 501 -4.98 -14.17 -5.93
CA GLY A 501 -4.65 -14.73 -4.62
C GLY A 501 -3.15 -15.03 -4.52
N ARG A 502 -2.75 -15.58 -3.37
CA ARG A 502 -1.40 -16.11 -3.16
C ARG A 502 -1.23 -17.45 -3.88
N GLY A 503 -0.05 -17.76 -4.40
CA GLY A 503 0.21 -19.04 -5.01
C GLY A 503 1.69 -19.42 -5.01
N HIS A 504 2.35 -19.12 -6.13
CA HIS A 504 3.78 -19.26 -6.34
C HIS A 504 4.58 -18.27 -5.47
N THR A 505 4.05 -17.07 -5.29
CA THR A 505 4.47 -16.09 -4.28
C THR A 505 3.25 -15.50 -3.56
N ALA A 506 3.46 -14.51 -2.68
CA ALA A 506 2.37 -13.74 -2.11
C ALA A 506 1.77 -12.66 -3.04
N GLY A 507 2.35 -12.42 -4.23
CA GLY A 507 2.03 -11.26 -5.08
C GLY A 507 1.62 -11.56 -6.52
N ASP A 508 1.43 -12.83 -6.87
CA ASP A 508 1.28 -13.29 -8.25
C ASP A 508 0.14 -12.58 -9.01
N THR A 509 0.38 -12.26 -10.29
CA THR A 509 -0.53 -11.52 -11.16
C THR A 509 -0.80 -12.25 -12.47
N VAL A 510 -2.07 -12.31 -12.86
CA VAL A 510 -2.53 -12.78 -14.17
C VAL A 510 -2.87 -11.57 -15.04
N ALA A 511 -2.38 -11.53 -16.28
CA ALA A 511 -2.94 -10.63 -17.30
C ALA A 511 -4.01 -11.36 -18.09
N TRP A 512 -5.22 -10.81 -18.13
CA TRP A 512 -6.38 -11.34 -18.84
C TRP A 512 -6.72 -10.46 -20.03
N VAL A 513 -7.07 -11.07 -21.16
CA VAL A 513 -7.46 -10.37 -22.39
C VAL A 513 -8.87 -10.84 -22.80
N PRO A 514 -9.95 -10.11 -22.41
CA PRO A 514 -11.32 -10.61 -22.52
C PRO A 514 -11.81 -10.90 -23.95
N ASP A 515 -11.38 -10.11 -24.94
CA ASP A 515 -11.85 -10.22 -26.32
C ASP A 515 -11.45 -11.55 -26.99
N ALA A 516 -10.21 -11.98 -26.74
CA ALA A 516 -9.71 -13.28 -27.16
C ALA A 516 -10.08 -14.39 -26.16
N GLY A 517 -10.12 -14.09 -24.86
CA GLY A 517 -10.23 -15.08 -23.78
C GLY A 517 -8.91 -15.79 -23.49
N VAL A 518 -7.81 -15.03 -23.40
CA VAL A 518 -6.44 -15.54 -23.20
C VAL A 518 -5.85 -14.98 -21.92
N ALA A 519 -5.18 -15.82 -21.12
CA ALA A 519 -4.51 -15.42 -19.89
C ALA A 519 -2.99 -15.62 -19.96
N PHE A 520 -2.24 -14.74 -19.29
CA PHE A 520 -0.81 -14.87 -19.03
C PHE A 520 -0.66 -14.98 -17.52
N THR A 521 -0.31 -16.15 -17.00
CA THR A 521 -0.49 -16.48 -15.57
C THR A 521 0.74 -16.23 -14.70
N GLY A 522 1.89 -15.93 -15.32
CA GLY A 522 3.18 -16.17 -14.68
C GLY A 522 3.27 -17.62 -14.20
N ASP A 523 4.04 -17.83 -13.13
CA ASP A 523 4.40 -19.14 -12.60
C ASP A 523 3.26 -19.80 -11.81
N LEU A 524 2.07 -19.18 -11.73
CA LEU A 524 0.86 -19.78 -11.14
C LEU A 524 0.38 -21.05 -11.87
N VAL A 525 0.74 -21.22 -13.15
CA VAL A 525 0.48 -22.43 -13.95
C VAL A 525 1.76 -22.79 -14.69
N GLU A 526 2.14 -24.06 -14.63
CA GLU A 526 3.33 -24.63 -15.29
C GLU A 526 2.95 -25.82 -16.17
N TYR A 527 3.72 -26.10 -17.23
CA TYR A 527 3.42 -27.20 -18.16
C TYR A 527 4.65 -28.04 -18.50
N HIS A 528 4.67 -29.28 -18.01
CA HIS A 528 5.83 -30.19 -18.06
C HIS A 528 7.15 -29.61 -17.50
N SER A 529 7.05 -28.54 -16.72
CA SER A 529 8.08 -27.98 -15.85
C SER A 529 7.64 -28.16 -14.40
N ALA A 530 8.58 -28.43 -13.50
CA ALA A 530 8.30 -28.45 -12.08
C ALA A 530 8.00 -27.03 -11.59
N CYS A 531 7.01 -26.89 -10.72
CA CYS A 531 6.71 -25.61 -10.08
C CYS A 531 7.82 -25.27 -9.09
N TYR A 532 8.50 -24.13 -9.24
CA TYR A 532 9.31 -23.61 -8.14
C TYR A 532 8.37 -23.15 -7.02
N CYS A 533 8.61 -23.66 -5.81
CA CYS A 533 7.74 -23.45 -4.66
C CYS A 533 8.50 -22.84 -3.46
N GLY A 534 9.68 -22.25 -3.68
CA GLY A 534 10.52 -21.72 -2.58
C GLY A 534 9.87 -20.60 -1.77
N ASP A 535 8.98 -19.82 -2.39
CA ASP A 535 8.21 -18.72 -1.79
C ASP A 535 6.69 -18.97 -1.81
N ALA A 536 6.27 -20.23 -2.02
CA ALA A 536 4.87 -20.56 -2.28
C ALA A 536 3.98 -20.63 -1.02
N HIS A 537 2.68 -20.53 -1.24
CA HIS A 537 1.62 -20.72 -0.25
C HIS A 537 0.76 -21.94 -0.63
N PHE A 538 1.16 -23.13 -0.18
CA PHE A 538 0.55 -24.40 -0.59
C PHE A 538 -0.93 -24.54 -0.20
N LYS A 539 -1.35 -23.92 0.93
CA LYS A 539 -2.76 -23.91 1.37
C LYS A 539 -3.66 -22.95 0.57
N ASP A 540 -3.08 -22.01 -0.17
CA ASP A 540 -3.81 -20.97 -0.92
C ASP A 540 -3.77 -21.18 -2.44
N TRP A 541 -2.63 -21.60 -3.00
CA TRP A 541 -2.44 -21.81 -4.44
C TRP A 541 -3.56 -22.65 -5.12
N PRO A 542 -4.10 -23.73 -4.52
CA PRO A 542 -5.21 -24.47 -5.12
C PRO A 542 -6.46 -23.61 -5.39
N LYS A 543 -6.77 -22.64 -4.52
CA LYS A 543 -7.90 -21.69 -4.70
C LYS A 543 -7.57 -20.66 -5.79
N THR A 544 -6.31 -20.26 -5.88
CA THR A 544 -5.80 -19.36 -6.92
C THR A 544 -5.86 -20.04 -8.31
N LEU A 545 -5.63 -21.36 -8.37
CA LEU A 545 -5.90 -22.18 -9.56
C LEU A 545 -7.40 -22.30 -9.86
N ASP A 546 -8.27 -22.41 -8.85
CA ASP A 546 -9.73 -22.38 -9.05
C ASP A 546 -10.20 -21.05 -9.66
N ALA A 547 -9.63 -19.92 -9.23
CA ALA A 547 -9.91 -18.60 -9.79
C ALA A 547 -9.49 -18.48 -11.27
N ILE A 548 -8.28 -18.94 -11.63
CA ILE A 548 -7.83 -19.00 -13.04
C ILE A 548 -8.75 -19.91 -13.87
N GLN A 549 -9.16 -21.05 -13.33
CA GLN A 549 -10.05 -21.98 -14.02
C GLN A 549 -11.46 -21.39 -14.21
N ALA A 550 -11.96 -20.60 -13.25
CA ALA A 550 -13.26 -19.93 -13.32
C ALA A 550 -13.34 -18.84 -14.41
N MET A 551 -12.20 -18.26 -14.82
CA MET A 551 -12.13 -17.33 -15.96
C MET A 551 -12.37 -18.02 -17.32
N ALA A 552 -12.42 -19.35 -17.36
CA ALA A 552 -12.54 -20.19 -18.56
C ALA A 552 -11.59 -19.80 -19.72
N PRO A 553 -10.27 -19.61 -19.49
CA PRO A 553 -9.33 -19.23 -20.53
C PRO A 553 -9.31 -20.25 -21.68
N LYS A 554 -9.43 -19.75 -22.92
CA LYS A 554 -9.35 -20.58 -24.14
C LYS A 554 -7.90 -20.98 -24.44
N ALA A 555 -6.96 -20.13 -24.04
CA ALA A 555 -5.53 -20.39 -24.08
C ALA A 555 -4.80 -19.69 -22.92
N VAL A 556 -3.66 -20.25 -22.51
CA VAL A 556 -2.83 -19.73 -21.40
C VAL A 556 -1.36 -19.70 -21.81
N VAL A 557 -0.64 -18.64 -21.40
CA VAL A 557 0.83 -18.62 -21.36
C VAL A 557 1.28 -18.95 -19.93
N PRO A 558 1.83 -20.17 -19.68
CA PRO A 558 2.35 -20.58 -18.37
C PRO A 558 3.70 -19.93 -18.08
N GLY A 559 4.18 -20.04 -16.84
CA GLY A 559 5.48 -19.50 -16.42
C GLY A 559 6.67 -20.13 -17.17
N ARG A 560 6.60 -21.43 -17.44
CA ARG A 560 7.58 -22.26 -18.15
C ARG A 560 6.87 -23.35 -18.96
N GLY A 561 7.56 -23.83 -19.99
CA GLY A 561 7.04 -24.86 -20.89
C GLY A 561 6.16 -24.30 -22.02
N ALA A 562 5.58 -25.19 -22.81
CA ALA A 562 4.87 -24.80 -24.04
C ALA A 562 3.56 -24.03 -23.76
N ALA A 563 3.22 -23.10 -24.66
CA ALA A 563 1.97 -22.34 -24.59
C ALA A 563 0.73 -23.27 -24.69
N LEU A 564 -0.26 -23.05 -23.83
CA LEU A 564 -1.47 -23.86 -23.73
C LEU A 564 -2.51 -23.32 -24.71
N THR A 565 -2.44 -23.71 -25.98
CA THR A 565 -3.20 -23.10 -27.09
C THR A 565 -4.65 -23.58 -27.24
N THR A 566 -5.13 -24.48 -26.37
CA THR A 566 -6.51 -24.99 -26.40
C THR A 566 -7.09 -25.18 -24.99
N PRO A 567 -8.43 -25.16 -24.81
CA PRO A 567 -9.06 -25.39 -23.50
C PRO A 567 -8.68 -26.74 -22.87
N GLY A 568 -8.41 -27.76 -23.70
CA GLY A 568 -7.92 -29.06 -23.23
C GLY A 568 -6.52 -28.98 -22.61
N MET A 569 -5.58 -28.30 -23.28
CA MET A 569 -4.23 -28.05 -22.74
C MET A 569 -4.25 -27.16 -21.50
N VAL A 570 -5.14 -26.15 -21.48
CA VAL A 570 -5.36 -25.28 -20.31
C VAL A 570 -5.82 -26.08 -19.10
N ALA A 571 -6.84 -26.93 -19.27
CA ALA A 571 -7.32 -27.83 -18.22
C ALA A 571 -6.25 -28.85 -17.80
N ASP A 572 -5.36 -29.26 -18.71
CA ASP A 572 -4.21 -30.12 -18.40
C ASP A 572 -3.17 -29.40 -17.53
N GLY A 573 -2.69 -28.22 -17.93
CA GLY A 573 -1.71 -27.44 -17.16
C GLY A 573 -2.20 -27.08 -15.76
N ILE A 574 -3.46 -26.67 -15.61
CA ILE A 574 -4.06 -26.42 -14.29
C ILE A 574 -4.13 -27.71 -13.45
N ARG A 575 -4.46 -28.85 -14.07
CA ARG A 575 -4.50 -30.17 -13.41
C ARG A 575 -3.10 -30.63 -12.97
N LEU A 576 -2.09 -30.54 -13.84
CA LEU A 576 -0.71 -30.93 -13.57
C LEU A 576 -0.09 -30.05 -12.48
N THR A 577 -0.30 -28.73 -12.54
CA THR A 577 0.14 -27.80 -11.50
C THR A 577 -0.48 -28.17 -10.15
N ARG A 578 -1.80 -28.39 -10.10
CA ARG A 578 -2.49 -28.79 -8.88
C ARG A 578 -2.01 -30.13 -8.32
N ASP A 579 -1.79 -31.12 -9.19
CA ASP A 579 -1.35 -32.46 -8.83
C ASP A 579 0.10 -32.49 -8.31
N PHE A 580 0.98 -31.67 -8.89
CA PHE A 580 2.33 -31.42 -8.39
C PHE A 580 2.29 -30.85 -6.95
N LEU A 581 1.50 -29.80 -6.74
CA LEU A 581 1.35 -29.14 -5.44
C LEU A 581 0.74 -30.07 -4.38
N SER A 582 -0.32 -30.81 -4.72
CA SER A 582 -0.97 -31.73 -3.76
C SER A 582 -0.10 -32.94 -3.43
N THR A 583 0.67 -33.47 -4.39
CA THR A 583 1.58 -34.60 -4.14
C THR A 583 2.75 -34.17 -3.25
N LEU A 584 3.35 -33.00 -3.52
CA LEU A 584 4.48 -32.49 -2.77
C LEU A 584 4.07 -32.03 -1.36
N TYR A 585 3.05 -31.17 -1.24
CA TYR A 585 2.62 -30.69 0.06
C TYR A 585 1.98 -31.81 0.90
N GLY A 586 1.23 -32.71 0.28
CA GLY A 586 0.65 -33.88 0.94
C GLY A 586 1.71 -34.75 1.59
N SER A 587 2.68 -35.25 0.82
CA SER A 587 3.73 -36.15 1.32
C SER A 587 4.64 -35.50 2.40
N VAL A 588 4.93 -34.20 2.28
CA VAL A 588 5.71 -33.46 3.29
C VAL A 588 4.89 -33.17 4.55
N SER A 589 3.63 -32.74 4.42
CA SER A 589 2.73 -32.51 5.57
C SER A 589 2.45 -33.80 6.34
N ASP A 590 2.30 -34.92 5.63
CA ASP A 590 2.18 -36.27 6.22
C ASP A 590 3.44 -36.68 6.99
N SER A 591 4.61 -36.16 6.61
CA SER A 591 5.89 -36.44 7.26
C SER A 591 6.08 -35.60 8.52
N VAL A 592 5.76 -34.30 8.45
CA VAL A 592 5.72 -33.40 9.62
C VAL A 592 4.72 -33.89 10.67
N GLY A 593 3.52 -34.32 10.25
CA GLY A 593 2.51 -34.90 11.15
C GLY A 593 2.93 -36.21 11.84
N LYS A 594 3.98 -36.88 11.33
CA LYS A 594 4.60 -38.08 11.94
C LYS A 594 5.87 -37.75 12.75
N GLY A 595 6.24 -36.46 12.86
CA GLY A 595 7.45 -36.02 13.55
C GLY A 595 8.76 -36.36 12.83
N LEU A 596 8.70 -36.62 11.52
CA LEU A 596 9.88 -36.96 10.71
C LEU A 596 10.72 -35.71 10.41
N SER A 597 12.04 -35.87 10.30
CA SER A 597 12.97 -34.78 9.98
C SER A 597 12.85 -34.31 8.52
N LEU A 598 13.41 -33.12 8.21
CA LEU A 598 13.43 -32.59 6.85
C LEU A 598 14.04 -33.58 5.83
N LYS A 599 15.09 -34.34 6.20
CA LYS A 599 15.65 -35.40 5.36
C LYS A 599 14.66 -36.52 5.08
N GLN A 600 13.98 -37.01 6.12
CA GLN A 600 13.00 -38.08 6.00
C GLN A 600 11.77 -37.63 5.20
N ALA A 601 11.34 -36.36 5.36
CA ALA A 601 10.28 -35.76 4.56
C ALA A 601 10.69 -35.59 3.08
N PHE A 602 11.95 -35.25 2.80
CA PHE A 602 12.50 -35.22 1.43
C PHE A 602 12.52 -36.61 0.79
N ASP A 603 13.00 -37.63 1.51
CA ASP A 603 13.04 -39.02 1.01
C ASP A 603 11.62 -39.59 0.77
N ALA A 604 10.65 -39.24 1.62
CA ALA A 604 9.24 -39.59 1.44
C ALA A 604 8.59 -38.81 0.27
N CYS A 605 8.93 -37.53 0.11
CA CYS A 605 8.46 -36.71 -1.01
C CYS A 605 8.97 -37.26 -2.35
N ARG A 606 10.25 -37.63 -2.46
CA ARG A 606 10.80 -38.30 -3.67
C ARG A 606 10.02 -39.56 -4.04
N GLN A 607 9.67 -40.41 -3.07
CA GLN A 607 8.89 -41.63 -3.32
C GLN A 607 7.49 -41.34 -3.91
N ALA A 608 6.89 -40.20 -3.59
CA ALA A 608 5.60 -39.77 -4.13
C ALA A 608 5.71 -38.98 -5.45
N MET A 609 6.76 -38.17 -5.60
CA MET A 609 6.93 -37.22 -6.69
C MET A 609 7.70 -37.80 -7.89
N ASP A 610 8.79 -38.54 -7.66
CA ASP A 610 9.65 -39.05 -8.73
C ASP A 610 8.89 -39.89 -9.78
N PRO A 611 7.95 -40.79 -9.42
CA PRO A 611 7.18 -41.58 -10.40
C PRO A 611 6.27 -40.76 -11.32
N LYS A 612 6.02 -39.49 -11.01
CA LYS A 612 5.07 -38.60 -11.69
C LYS A 612 5.76 -37.42 -12.38
N PHE A 613 6.84 -36.90 -11.79
CA PHE A 613 7.40 -35.60 -12.13
C PHE A 613 8.92 -35.59 -12.38
N ALA A 614 9.64 -36.71 -12.22
CA ALA A 614 11.09 -36.75 -12.46
C ALA A 614 11.51 -36.43 -13.92
N SER A 615 10.57 -36.49 -14.86
CA SER A 615 10.77 -36.09 -16.27
C SER A 615 10.48 -34.62 -16.56
N PHE A 616 9.98 -33.84 -15.58
CA PHE A 616 9.65 -32.44 -15.78
C PHE A 616 10.92 -31.58 -15.77
N ALA A 617 10.92 -30.50 -16.55
CA ALA A 617 12.00 -29.52 -16.53
C ALA A 617 12.23 -28.98 -15.11
N ILE A 618 13.49 -28.67 -14.78
CA ILE A 618 13.98 -28.12 -13.49
C ILE A 618 13.63 -28.91 -12.21
N TYR A 619 13.00 -30.09 -12.29
CA TYR A 619 12.52 -30.87 -11.13
C TYR A 619 13.59 -31.08 -10.04
N GLU A 620 14.74 -31.67 -10.39
CA GLU A 620 15.85 -31.95 -9.46
C GLU A 620 16.47 -30.69 -8.85
N HIS A 621 16.31 -29.53 -9.49
CA HIS A 621 16.82 -28.25 -8.99
C HIS A 621 15.85 -27.60 -8.00
N CYS A 622 14.55 -27.67 -8.26
CA CYS A 622 13.54 -27.05 -7.39
C CYS A 622 13.19 -27.92 -6.16
N LEU A 623 13.23 -29.25 -6.27
CA LEU A 623 12.71 -30.15 -5.23
C LEU A 623 13.25 -29.90 -3.80
N PRO A 624 14.55 -29.61 -3.56
CA PRO A 624 15.06 -29.30 -2.22
C PRO A 624 14.37 -28.07 -1.59
N PHE A 625 14.27 -26.98 -2.35
CA PHE A 625 13.64 -25.73 -1.92
C PHE A 625 12.13 -25.91 -1.72
N ASN A 626 11.47 -26.64 -2.64
CA ASN A 626 10.06 -26.96 -2.57
C ASN A 626 9.71 -27.76 -1.31
N VAL A 627 10.49 -28.82 -1.01
CA VAL A 627 10.30 -29.63 0.20
C VAL A 627 10.58 -28.82 1.45
N SER A 628 11.65 -28.02 1.48
CA SER A 628 11.95 -27.16 2.63
C SER A 628 10.81 -26.17 2.91
N ARG A 629 10.25 -25.54 1.87
CA ARG A 629 9.14 -24.60 2.03
C ARG A 629 7.83 -25.30 2.44
N ALA A 630 7.55 -26.49 1.89
CA ALA A 630 6.40 -27.30 2.31
C ALA A 630 6.53 -27.75 3.77
N TYR A 631 7.75 -28.08 4.21
CA TYR A 631 8.05 -28.47 5.60
C TYR A 631 7.87 -27.28 6.55
N ASP A 632 8.35 -26.10 6.17
CA ASP A 632 8.14 -24.84 6.91
C ASP A 632 6.63 -24.55 7.07
N GLU A 633 5.84 -24.61 5.99
CA GLU A 633 4.39 -24.32 6.01
C GLU A 633 3.57 -25.38 6.77
N ALA A 634 3.95 -26.65 6.69
CA ALA A 634 3.36 -27.73 7.48
C ALA A 634 3.74 -27.64 8.97
N SER A 635 4.93 -27.11 9.29
CA SER A 635 5.39 -26.85 10.66
C SER A 635 4.81 -25.55 11.27
N GLY A 636 3.91 -24.86 10.55
CA GLY A 636 3.21 -23.67 11.04
C GLY A 636 3.82 -22.32 10.61
N ILE A 637 4.91 -22.31 9.84
CA ILE A 637 5.51 -21.09 9.32
C ILE A 637 4.74 -20.66 8.06
N GLU A 638 3.65 -19.91 8.23
CA GLU A 638 2.78 -19.50 7.12
C GLU A 638 3.51 -18.62 6.09
N TRP A 639 4.24 -17.60 6.54
CA TRP A 639 4.95 -16.67 5.65
C TRP A 639 6.26 -17.29 5.16
N PRO A 640 6.54 -17.33 3.84
CA PRO A 640 7.79 -17.89 3.34
C PRO A 640 8.99 -17.11 3.88
N VAL A 641 9.90 -17.80 4.57
CA VAL A 641 11.18 -17.21 5.02
C VAL A 641 12.03 -16.84 3.81
N ILE A 642 12.82 -15.76 3.92
CA ILE A 642 13.70 -15.29 2.85
C ILE A 642 14.79 -16.34 2.54
N TRP A 643 15.12 -16.54 1.27
CA TRP A 643 16.26 -17.35 0.86
C TRP A 643 17.56 -16.56 0.96
N THR A 644 18.53 -17.12 1.68
CA THR A 644 19.88 -16.54 1.87
C THR A 644 20.92 -17.64 1.76
N ASP A 645 22.18 -17.29 1.46
CA ASP A 645 23.34 -18.19 1.50
C ASP A 645 23.41 -19.08 2.75
N VAL A 646 23.01 -18.53 3.90
CA VAL A 646 23.03 -19.25 5.17
C VAL A 646 21.91 -20.29 5.21
N ARG A 647 20.66 -19.90 4.92
CA ARG A 647 19.51 -20.83 4.90
C ARG A 647 19.68 -21.92 3.83
N ASP A 648 20.29 -21.60 2.70
CA ASP A 648 20.64 -22.56 1.64
C ASP A 648 21.61 -23.63 2.16
N ARG A 649 22.74 -23.22 2.75
CA ARG A 649 23.73 -24.14 3.32
C ARG A 649 23.16 -24.95 4.49
N GLU A 650 22.30 -24.35 5.32
CA GLU A 650 21.57 -25.07 6.37
C GLU A 650 20.58 -26.10 5.83
N MET A 651 19.83 -25.76 4.76
CA MET A 651 18.92 -26.70 4.09
C MET A 651 19.73 -27.88 3.53
N TRP A 652 20.82 -27.62 2.80
CA TRP A 652 21.67 -28.67 2.26
C TRP A 652 22.31 -29.54 3.33
N ALA A 653 22.77 -28.97 4.45
CA ALA A 653 23.26 -29.76 5.59
C ALA A 653 22.14 -30.68 6.14
N LYS A 654 20.95 -30.13 6.42
CA LYS A 654 19.77 -30.88 6.89
C LYS A 654 19.28 -31.94 5.88
N LEU A 655 19.61 -31.81 4.60
CA LEU A 655 19.30 -32.76 3.53
C LEU A 655 20.45 -33.76 3.23
N GLN A 656 21.64 -33.58 3.81
CA GLN A 656 22.78 -34.50 3.64
C GLN A 656 22.92 -35.46 4.84
N GLY A 657 22.58 -35.02 6.06
CA GLY A 657 22.51 -35.86 7.27
C GLY A 657 23.40 -35.37 8.40
#